data_AF-A0A495KJN6-F1
#
_entry.id   AF-A0A495KJN6-F1
#
_cell.length_a   1.000
_cell.length_b   1.000
_cell.length_c   1.000
_cell.angle_alpha   90.00
_cell.angle_beta   90.00
_cell.angle_gamma   90.00
#
_symmetry.space_group_name_H-M   'P 1'
#
loop_
_entity.id
_entity.type
_entity.pdbx_description
1 polymer ?
#
loop_
_entity_poly.entity_id
_entity_poly.type
_entity_poly.pdbx_seq_one_letter_code
_entity_poly.pdbx_strand_id
1 'polypeptide(L)'
;MRKLLLLLFLVTTFSYSQTKVKDTVTRKATIVYDQKNNQVLLQSETPPLIQIAGAPKANFTYFWEMGDGRYSKEPTPKHTYKKKGEYKINLSVTNNYDNGKPPKTRPKSVAITEITDTNFTEIASLADTTAYKIFANREPIPEEEMIIVMSYKNPLDYVANGKLYLFYNDKEFKNDNFELVEFRTHFGEKEVFEDGFACSDELNDEKTFIASATNDFISNHTISENEENLDLTLLESKSLFRKVIIFEFDKMNPNETRNAFFTFKTKPEMIKDTSATVRMRGVYVPDRNYKNHKKKTLEMEIVTSHDPNKMSSNGMFMNYRLVRLKTLNFKTRFQNDGEGPARTIRLETDIPDMFDKKTLKIVDSYPKCPICPKDEEVNYSCLDTIIKQKQIHFTFKNIYIPGSNQKNVTEKDSTKGFVKYTMKFAKDFHKQTTRSRTAIIFDKNEPVITNYATTRFLPGISIGAKTGYNLFNDQENAKSYFVGVTVSPYKSYRFYWQAELYYNYFESSFSSQSGFQQVQFNPPVITSIGTVYDTGFEQTTSSTKTTRKLADVVPISLRYNINNYIGIGVGPQFSVSLNNTTEINQTKRYYAPDFNQNPPRAGEEIESLRNDSTQKTTTKAFEKMQTSLFADVTFGFARIGPSVGIRYYANFEKDFNYWQFYAIWKF
;
A
#
# COMPACT_ATOMS: atom_id res chain seq x y z
N MET A 1 46.96 9.75 -13.15
CA MET A 1 46.05 8.58 -13.25
C MET A 1 46.43 7.44 -12.29
N ARG A 2 46.46 7.69 -10.97
CA ARG A 2 46.70 6.63 -9.96
C ARG A 2 45.97 6.84 -8.62
N LYS A 3 45.03 7.79 -8.57
CA LYS A 3 44.17 8.08 -7.40
C LYS A 3 42.67 7.82 -7.65
N LEU A 4 42.30 7.32 -8.84
CA LEU A 4 40.92 6.99 -9.19
C LEU A 4 40.55 5.52 -8.86
N LEU A 5 41.51 4.71 -8.42
CA LEU A 5 41.27 3.28 -8.15
C LEU A 5 40.89 2.97 -6.69
N LEU A 6 41.07 3.91 -5.76
CA LEU A 6 40.79 3.67 -4.33
C LEU A 6 39.33 3.96 -3.94
N LEU A 7 38.55 4.59 -4.81
CA LEU A 7 37.14 4.92 -4.53
C LEU A 7 36.16 3.80 -4.93
N LEU A 8 36.62 2.73 -5.57
CA LEU A 8 35.78 1.61 -6.00
C LEU A 8 35.75 0.42 -5.02
N PHE A 9 36.55 0.45 -3.95
CA PHE A 9 36.75 -0.72 -3.09
C PHE A 9 36.01 -0.68 -1.74
N LEU A 10 35.10 0.29 -1.52
CA LEU A 10 34.35 0.44 -0.26
C LEU A 10 32.81 0.34 -0.40
N VAL A 11 32.31 -0.32 -1.46
CA VAL A 11 30.86 -0.55 -1.67
C VAL A 11 30.48 -2.03 -1.61
N THR A 12 31.41 -2.96 -1.43
CA THR A 12 31.12 -4.40 -1.36
C THR A 12 31.23 -4.94 0.06
N THR A 13 30.36 -4.48 0.96
CA THR A 13 30.06 -5.22 2.20
C THR A 13 28.61 -5.67 2.18
N PHE A 14 28.45 -6.89 1.67
CA PHE A 14 27.46 -7.89 2.09
C PHE A 14 26.04 -7.41 2.44
N SER A 15 25.26 -7.16 1.39
CA SER A 15 23.86 -7.59 1.41
C SER A 15 23.83 -9.11 1.20
N TYR A 16 24.16 -9.89 2.24
CA TYR A 16 23.63 -11.27 2.32
C TYR A 16 22.13 -11.15 2.63
N SER A 17 21.37 -10.76 1.62
CA SER A 17 19.97 -11.16 1.58
C SER A 17 20.01 -12.68 1.53
N GLN A 18 19.47 -13.36 2.55
CA GLN A 18 19.19 -14.78 2.44
C GLN A 18 18.42 -14.97 1.14
N THR A 19 19.05 -15.62 0.16
CA THR A 19 18.33 -16.11 -1.01
C THR A 19 17.27 -17.04 -0.45
N LYS A 20 16.01 -16.61 -0.47
CA LYS A 20 14.88 -17.52 -0.22
C LYS A 20 15.12 -18.68 -1.17
N VAL A 21 15.44 -19.85 -0.63
CA VAL A 21 15.56 -21.09 -1.39
C VAL A 21 14.22 -21.23 -2.09
N LYS A 22 14.21 -20.95 -3.39
CA LYS A 22 13.03 -21.09 -4.21
C LYS A 22 12.88 -22.59 -4.35
N ASP A 23 11.97 -23.18 -3.59
CA ASP A 23 11.71 -24.60 -3.60
C ASP A 23 11.39 -25.00 -5.06
N THR A 24 12.38 -25.60 -5.72
CA THR A 24 12.39 -25.90 -7.16
C THR A 24 11.66 -27.18 -7.47
N VAL A 25 11.22 -27.94 -6.46
CA VAL A 25 10.51 -29.19 -6.68
C VAL A 25 9.03 -28.90 -6.91
N THR A 26 8.59 -28.95 -8.17
CA THR A 26 7.17 -28.88 -8.49
C THR A 26 6.46 -30.11 -7.91
N ARG A 27 5.74 -29.92 -6.80
CA ARG A 27 4.88 -30.95 -6.20
C ARG A 27 3.75 -31.29 -7.17
N LYS A 28 3.54 -32.58 -7.42
CA LYS A 28 2.48 -33.09 -8.31
C LYS A 28 1.62 -34.10 -7.56
N ALA A 29 0.32 -34.08 -7.82
CA ALA A 29 -0.61 -35.12 -7.37
C ALA A 29 -1.18 -35.85 -8.58
N THR A 30 -1.25 -37.18 -8.49
CA THR A 30 -1.70 -38.05 -9.58
C THR A 30 -3.08 -38.62 -9.24
N ILE A 31 -3.98 -38.62 -10.22
CA ILE A 31 -5.32 -39.22 -10.11
C ILE A 31 -5.19 -40.72 -10.41
N VAL A 32 -5.62 -41.55 -9.47
CA VAL A 32 -5.75 -43.01 -9.61
C VAL A 32 -7.22 -43.36 -9.49
N TYR A 33 -7.68 -44.34 -10.26
CA TYR A 33 -9.08 -44.77 -10.20
C TYR A 33 -9.20 -46.27 -10.36
N ASP A 34 -10.20 -46.85 -9.69
CA ASP A 34 -10.66 -48.21 -9.92
C ASP A 34 -12.07 -48.14 -10.54
N GLN A 35 -12.26 -48.78 -11.68
CA GLN A 35 -13.50 -48.73 -12.46
C GLN A 35 -14.16 -50.11 -12.47
N LYS A 36 -15.43 -50.14 -12.07
CA LYS A 36 -16.34 -51.28 -12.22
C LYS A 36 -17.53 -50.83 -13.06
N ASN A 37 -17.53 -51.16 -14.34
CA ASN A 37 -18.55 -50.78 -15.32
C ASN A 37 -18.74 -49.24 -15.37
N ASN A 38 -19.91 -48.72 -14.96
CA ASN A 38 -20.21 -47.29 -14.87
C ASN A 38 -19.89 -46.65 -13.51
N GLN A 39 -19.31 -47.40 -12.57
CA GLN A 39 -18.94 -46.91 -11.26
C GLN A 39 -17.42 -46.75 -11.15
N VAL A 40 -16.98 -45.57 -10.71
CA VAL A 40 -15.56 -45.21 -10.61
C VAL A 40 -15.27 -44.77 -9.17
N LEU A 41 -14.33 -45.47 -8.53
CA LEU A 41 -13.77 -45.09 -7.25
C LEU A 41 -12.49 -44.29 -7.48
N LEU A 42 -12.46 -43.04 -7.02
CA LEU A 42 -11.34 -42.13 -7.23
C LEU A 42 -10.44 -42.07 -6.00
N GLN A 43 -9.14 -42.05 -6.25
CA GLN A 43 -8.09 -41.89 -5.27
C GLN A 43 -7.02 -40.93 -5.80
N SER A 44 -6.24 -40.35 -4.89
CA SER A 44 -5.15 -39.46 -5.28
C SER A 44 -3.85 -39.86 -4.60
N GLU A 45 -2.79 -39.96 -5.40
CA GLU A 45 -1.43 -40.09 -4.91
C GLU A 45 -0.87 -38.68 -4.72
N THR A 46 -0.73 -38.28 -3.46
CA THR A 46 -0.26 -36.94 -3.08
C THR A 46 1.18 -36.98 -2.60
N PRO A 47 1.96 -35.90 -2.83
CA PRO A 47 3.33 -35.83 -2.35
C PRO A 47 3.36 -35.69 -0.82
N PRO A 48 4.48 -36.04 -0.16
CA PRO A 48 4.59 -35.93 1.29
C PRO A 48 4.36 -34.49 1.75
N LEU A 49 3.64 -34.33 2.87
CA LEU A 49 3.39 -33.04 3.49
C LEU A 49 4.62 -32.56 4.27
N ILE A 50 4.95 -31.28 4.11
CA ILE A 50 5.98 -30.55 4.83
C ILE A 50 5.33 -29.87 6.02
N GLN A 51 5.28 -30.61 7.14
CA GLN A 51 4.69 -30.14 8.39
C GLN A 51 5.37 -28.86 8.88
N ILE A 52 4.55 -27.88 9.27
CA ILE A 52 5.03 -26.69 9.98
C ILE A 52 5.26 -27.07 11.44
N ALA A 53 6.46 -26.82 11.96
CA ALA A 53 6.78 -27.08 13.36
C ALA A 53 5.84 -26.32 14.30
N GLY A 54 5.15 -27.05 15.19
CA GLY A 54 4.18 -26.48 16.14
C GLY A 54 2.78 -26.23 15.58
N ALA A 55 2.51 -26.51 14.30
CA ALA A 55 1.16 -26.48 13.73
C ALA A 55 0.45 -27.83 13.91
N PRO A 56 -0.90 -27.88 13.80
CA PRO A 56 -1.66 -29.13 13.70
C PRO A 56 -1.17 -30.02 12.57
N LYS A 57 -1.49 -31.32 12.63
CA LYS A 57 -1.11 -32.29 11.60
C LYS A 57 -1.57 -31.82 10.22
N ALA A 58 -0.62 -31.63 9.32
CA ALA A 58 -0.87 -31.22 7.95
C ALA A 58 -1.80 -32.22 7.25
N ASN A 59 -2.69 -31.70 6.42
CA ASN A 59 -3.64 -32.50 5.67
C ASN A 59 -3.93 -31.87 4.29
N PHE A 60 -4.61 -32.64 3.45
CA PHE A 60 -5.10 -32.19 2.15
C PHE A 60 -6.62 -32.05 2.16
N THR A 61 -7.12 -31.01 1.49
CA THR A 61 -8.52 -30.88 1.09
C THR A 61 -8.63 -31.11 -0.41
N TYR A 62 -9.67 -31.85 -0.80
CA TYR A 62 -9.85 -32.31 -2.17
C TYR A 62 -11.05 -31.62 -2.80
N PHE A 63 -10.94 -31.35 -4.09
CA PHE A 63 -12.05 -30.93 -4.93
C PHE A 63 -11.95 -31.68 -6.26
N TRP A 64 -12.87 -32.61 -6.45
CA TRP A 64 -12.97 -33.48 -7.63
C TRP A 64 -14.03 -32.94 -8.58
N GLU A 65 -13.72 -32.86 -9.86
CA GLU A 65 -14.71 -32.67 -10.93
C GLU A 65 -14.79 -33.98 -11.73
N MET A 66 -16.00 -34.53 -11.84
CA MET A 66 -16.19 -35.88 -12.39
C MET A 66 -16.22 -35.92 -13.92
N GLY A 67 -16.21 -34.76 -14.58
CA GLY A 67 -16.29 -34.66 -16.04
C GLY A 67 -17.71 -34.74 -16.62
N ASP A 68 -18.73 -34.96 -15.80
CA ASP A 68 -20.16 -35.01 -16.16
C ASP A 68 -20.98 -33.84 -15.57
N GLY A 69 -20.31 -32.80 -15.10
CA GLY A 69 -20.94 -31.66 -14.41
C GLY A 69 -21.09 -31.82 -12.89
N ARG A 70 -20.71 -32.97 -12.31
CA ARG A 70 -20.71 -33.17 -10.85
C ARG A 70 -19.35 -32.95 -10.22
N TYR A 71 -19.34 -32.68 -8.92
CA TYR A 71 -18.13 -32.51 -8.14
C TYR A 71 -18.21 -33.22 -6.78
N SER A 72 -17.05 -33.43 -6.13
CA SER A 72 -16.98 -33.95 -4.76
C SER A 72 -15.89 -33.26 -3.95
N LYS A 73 -16.10 -33.16 -2.64
CA LYS A 73 -15.10 -32.67 -1.67
C LYS A 73 -14.49 -33.79 -0.82
N GLU A 74 -14.91 -35.03 -1.07
CA GLU A 74 -14.42 -36.20 -0.33
C GLU A 74 -12.99 -36.58 -0.77
N PRO A 75 -12.17 -37.15 0.13
CA PRO A 75 -10.84 -37.66 -0.24
C PRO A 75 -10.88 -38.78 -1.28
N THR A 76 -11.84 -39.71 -1.14
CA THR A 76 -12.00 -40.89 -2.01
C THR A 76 -13.45 -41.03 -2.48
N PRO A 77 -13.91 -40.19 -3.42
CA PRO A 77 -15.30 -40.23 -3.85
C PRO A 77 -15.58 -41.43 -4.75
N LYS A 78 -16.79 -41.97 -4.61
CA LYS A 78 -17.31 -43.06 -5.44
C LYS A 78 -18.43 -42.51 -6.33
N HIS A 79 -18.24 -42.49 -7.65
CA HIS A 79 -19.19 -41.90 -8.60
C HIS A 79 -19.73 -42.90 -9.62
N THR A 80 -21.04 -42.81 -9.90
CA THR A 80 -21.75 -43.65 -10.88
C THR A 80 -22.20 -42.80 -12.07
N TYR A 81 -21.67 -43.07 -13.25
CA TYR A 81 -21.98 -42.35 -14.48
C TYR A 81 -23.30 -42.83 -15.11
N LYS A 82 -24.11 -41.87 -15.57
CA LYS A 82 -25.45 -42.11 -16.15
C LYS A 82 -25.43 -42.49 -17.62
N LYS A 83 -24.40 -42.09 -18.36
CA LYS A 83 -24.29 -42.28 -19.81
C LYS A 83 -22.94 -42.90 -20.15
N LYS A 84 -22.89 -43.62 -21.28
CA LYS A 84 -21.64 -44.07 -21.87
C LYS A 84 -20.90 -42.85 -22.46
N GLY A 85 -19.58 -42.86 -22.41
CA GLY A 85 -18.77 -41.76 -22.91
C GLY A 85 -17.40 -41.69 -22.25
N GLU A 86 -16.58 -40.76 -22.72
CA GLU A 86 -15.30 -40.42 -22.12
C GLU A 86 -15.47 -39.19 -21.21
N TYR A 87 -15.08 -39.34 -19.95
CA TYR A 87 -15.19 -38.30 -18.93
C TYR A 87 -13.80 -37.86 -18.47
N LYS A 88 -13.54 -36.55 -18.53
CA LYS A 88 -12.29 -35.94 -18.09
C LYS A 88 -12.40 -35.51 -16.63
N ILE A 89 -11.73 -36.24 -15.76
CA ILE A 89 -11.74 -36.01 -14.31
C ILE A 89 -10.65 -35.00 -13.95
N ASN A 90 -11.02 -33.94 -13.22
CA ASN A 90 -10.08 -32.99 -12.66
C ASN A 90 -10.02 -33.13 -11.14
N LEU A 91 -8.82 -32.94 -10.60
CA LEU A 91 -8.58 -32.89 -9.16
C LEU A 91 -7.95 -31.56 -8.82
N SER A 92 -8.38 -30.91 -7.77
CA SER A 92 -7.74 -29.74 -7.20
C SER A 92 -7.49 -30.00 -5.73
N VAL A 93 -6.21 -30.10 -5.35
CA VAL A 93 -5.80 -30.39 -3.97
C VAL A 93 -5.29 -29.13 -3.30
N THR A 94 -5.73 -28.86 -2.09
CA THR A 94 -5.29 -27.76 -1.23
C THR A 94 -4.59 -28.35 -0.01
N ASN A 95 -3.35 -27.94 0.25
CA ASN A 95 -2.59 -28.32 1.43
C ASN A 95 -2.86 -27.35 2.58
N ASN A 96 -3.20 -27.88 3.75
CA ASN A 96 -3.38 -27.12 4.98
C ASN A 96 -2.26 -27.43 5.98
N TYR A 97 -1.85 -26.44 6.77
CA TYR A 97 -0.74 -26.52 7.74
C TYR A 97 0.60 -27.00 7.14
N ASP A 98 0.83 -26.69 5.87
CA ASP A 98 1.98 -27.13 5.08
C ASP A 98 2.66 -25.91 4.42
N ASN A 99 3.99 -25.93 4.39
CA ASN A 99 4.81 -24.81 3.85
C ASN A 99 5.05 -24.87 2.33
N GLY A 100 4.65 -25.95 1.66
CA GLY A 100 4.80 -26.10 0.22
C GLY A 100 3.67 -25.44 -0.56
N LYS A 101 3.86 -25.33 -1.88
CA LYS A 101 2.77 -24.93 -2.78
C LYS A 101 1.75 -26.07 -2.93
N PRO A 102 0.47 -25.75 -3.23
CA PRO A 102 -0.50 -26.77 -3.61
C PRO A 102 0.02 -27.61 -4.79
N PRO A 103 -0.12 -28.94 -4.74
CA PRO A 103 0.40 -29.80 -5.80
C PRO A 103 -0.40 -29.58 -7.08
N LYS A 104 0.31 -29.49 -8.21
CA LYS A 104 -0.33 -29.43 -9.52
C LYS A 104 -0.85 -30.80 -9.91
N THR A 105 -2.03 -30.85 -10.48
CA THR A 105 -2.70 -32.05 -10.94
C THR A 105 -2.85 -32.00 -12.46
N ARG A 106 -2.88 -33.17 -13.08
CA ARG A 106 -3.24 -33.30 -14.50
C ARG A 106 -4.57 -34.02 -14.61
N PRO A 107 -5.48 -33.57 -15.49
CA PRO A 107 -6.73 -34.27 -15.74
C PRO A 107 -6.50 -35.72 -16.18
N LYS A 108 -7.43 -36.62 -15.83
CA LYS A 108 -7.42 -38.02 -16.24
C LYS A 108 -8.72 -38.37 -16.94
N SER A 109 -8.64 -38.90 -18.16
CA SER A 109 -9.80 -39.43 -18.89
C SER A 109 -10.17 -40.83 -18.39
N VAL A 110 -11.47 -41.08 -18.26
CA VAL A 110 -12.07 -42.38 -17.94
C VAL A 110 -13.16 -42.70 -18.97
N ALA A 111 -13.12 -43.88 -19.58
CA ALA A 111 -14.08 -44.31 -20.59
C ALA A 111 -15.12 -45.26 -19.99
N ILE A 112 -16.40 -44.91 -20.09
CA ILE A 112 -17.52 -45.72 -19.63
C ILE A 112 -18.16 -46.41 -20.84
N THR A 113 -18.01 -47.73 -20.92
CA THR A 113 -18.47 -48.56 -22.05
C THR A 113 -19.79 -49.29 -21.76
N GLU A 114 -20.07 -49.58 -20.49
CA GLU A 114 -21.22 -50.35 -20.04
C GLU A 114 -21.92 -49.67 -18.85
N ILE A 115 -23.25 -49.73 -18.81
CA ILE A 115 -24.09 -49.19 -17.74
C ILE A 115 -24.76 -50.37 -17.07
N THR A 116 -24.36 -50.69 -15.84
CA THR A 116 -24.90 -51.84 -15.08
C THR A 116 -25.56 -51.43 -13.78
N ASP A 117 -25.06 -50.36 -13.13
CA ASP A 117 -25.60 -49.84 -11.88
C ASP A 117 -26.56 -48.67 -12.17
N THR A 118 -27.83 -48.82 -11.77
CA THR A 118 -28.88 -47.80 -11.88
C THR A 118 -29.15 -47.10 -10.53
N ASN A 119 -28.48 -47.49 -9.45
CA ASN A 119 -28.59 -46.80 -8.17
C ASN A 119 -27.72 -45.55 -8.18
N PHE A 120 -28.38 -44.39 -8.31
CA PHE A 120 -27.72 -43.09 -8.34
C PHE A 120 -27.76 -42.44 -6.95
N THR A 121 -26.62 -42.40 -6.28
CA THR A 121 -26.41 -41.48 -5.15
C THR A 121 -25.86 -40.17 -5.71
N GLU A 122 -26.58 -39.07 -5.53
CA GLU A 122 -26.08 -37.76 -5.96
C GLU A 122 -24.92 -37.32 -5.06
N ILE A 123 -23.73 -37.23 -5.66
CA ILE A 123 -22.58 -36.60 -5.00
C ILE A 123 -22.77 -35.10 -5.16
N ALA A 124 -23.14 -34.44 -4.05
CA ALA A 124 -23.20 -32.99 -3.89
C ALA A 124 -23.94 -32.24 -5.02
N SER A 125 -25.25 -32.46 -5.15
CA SER A 125 -26.17 -31.51 -5.78
C SER A 125 -26.48 -30.34 -4.82
N LEU A 126 -27.02 -29.22 -5.34
CA LEU A 126 -27.53 -28.15 -4.45
C LEU A 126 -28.52 -28.78 -3.46
N ALA A 127 -28.41 -28.43 -2.18
CA ALA A 127 -29.48 -28.74 -1.23
C ALA A 127 -30.81 -28.20 -1.79
N ASP A 128 -31.87 -29.01 -1.73
CA ASP A 128 -33.14 -28.83 -2.46
C ASP A 128 -33.79 -27.44 -2.32
N THR A 129 -33.43 -26.70 -1.27
CA THR A 129 -33.95 -25.38 -0.91
C THR A 129 -33.29 -24.21 -1.64
N THR A 130 -32.17 -24.40 -2.33
CA THR A 130 -31.44 -23.31 -3.00
C THR A 130 -31.46 -23.49 -4.52
N ALA A 131 -31.99 -22.52 -5.26
CA ALA A 131 -32.02 -22.58 -6.73
C ALA A 131 -30.72 -22.11 -7.39
N TYR A 132 -29.88 -21.36 -6.68
CA TYR A 132 -28.62 -20.83 -7.21
C TYR A 132 -27.59 -20.63 -6.09
N LYS A 133 -26.35 -21.09 -6.32
CA LYS A 133 -25.22 -20.99 -5.39
C LYS A 133 -23.93 -20.71 -6.17
N ILE A 134 -23.10 -19.83 -5.65
CA ILE A 134 -21.73 -19.57 -6.13
C ILE A 134 -20.76 -19.78 -4.96
N PHE A 135 -19.68 -20.52 -5.18
CA PHE A 135 -18.65 -20.74 -4.16
C PHE A 135 -17.29 -21.01 -4.79
N ALA A 136 -16.22 -20.81 -4.01
CA ALA A 136 -14.86 -21.16 -4.37
C ALA A 136 -14.43 -22.49 -3.73
N ASN A 137 -13.55 -23.24 -4.39
CA ASN A 137 -12.96 -24.44 -3.80
C ASN A 137 -11.90 -24.12 -2.71
N ARG A 138 -11.27 -22.95 -2.78
CA ARG A 138 -10.23 -22.47 -1.85
C ARG A 138 -10.21 -20.94 -1.82
N GLU A 139 -9.58 -20.37 -0.80
CA GLU A 139 -9.38 -18.92 -0.69
C GLU A 139 -8.33 -18.41 -1.70
N PRO A 140 -8.42 -17.16 -2.17
CA PRO A 140 -7.47 -16.60 -3.13
C PRO A 140 -6.11 -16.31 -2.47
N ILE A 141 -5.08 -17.02 -2.93
CA ILE A 141 -3.66 -16.71 -2.66
C ILE A 141 -3.04 -16.15 -3.93
N PRO A 142 -2.24 -15.07 -3.89
CA PRO A 142 -1.58 -14.53 -5.08
C PRO A 142 -0.73 -15.57 -5.85
N GLU A 143 -0.81 -15.53 -7.18
CA GLU A 143 -0.13 -16.45 -8.10
C GLU A 143 -0.58 -17.93 -8.03
N GLU A 144 -1.72 -18.20 -7.41
CA GLU A 144 -2.33 -19.54 -7.36
C GLU A 144 -3.60 -19.64 -8.20
N GLU A 145 -3.92 -20.87 -8.62
CA GLU A 145 -5.15 -21.20 -9.32
C GLU A 145 -6.24 -21.59 -8.32
N MET A 146 -7.46 -21.16 -8.59
CA MET A 146 -8.66 -21.49 -7.83
C MET A 146 -9.83 -21.75 -8.77
N ILE A 147 -10.82 -22.50 -8.28
CA ILE A 147 -12.01 -22.88 -9.04
C ILE A 147 -13.22 -22.22 -8.39
N ILE A 148 -13.94 -21.45 -9.20
CA ILE A 148 -15.26 -20.91 -8.88
C ILE A 148 -16.31 -21.83 -9.50
N VAL A 149 -17.29 -22.24 -8.70
CA VAL A 149 -18.39 -23.09 -9.12
C VAL A 149 -19.68 -22.29 -9.06
N MET A 150 -20.39 -22.22 -10.18
CA MET A 150 -21.75 -21.70 -10.25
C MET A 150 -22.70 -22.89 -10.39
N SER A 151 -23.43 -23.17 -9.32
CA SER A 151 -24.43 -24.24 -9.25
C SER A 151 -25.81 -23.62 -9.40
N TYR A 152 -26.61 -24.09 -10.37
CA TYR A 152 -27.95 -23.57 -10.67
C TYR A 152 -28.94 -24.70 -10.90
N LYS A 153 -30.17 -24.50 -10.44
CA LYS A 153 -31.31 -25.42 -10.58
C LYS A 153 -32.42 -24.72 -11.36
N ASN A 154 -33.13 -25.45 -12.21
CA ASN A 154 -34.33 -24.93 -12.85
C ASN A 154 -35.51 -25.00 -11.86
N PRO A 155 -36.01 -23.86 -11.34
CA PRO A 155 -37.13 -23.86 -10.40
C PRO A 155 -38.49 -23.95 -11.12
N LEU A 156 -38.52 -23.86 -12.45
CA LEU A 156 -39.73 -23.86 -13.25
C LEU A 156 -40.20 -25.29 -13.48
N ASP A 157 -41.51 -25.45 -13.69
CA ASP A 157 -42.19 -26.71 -13.98
C ASP A 157 -42.11 -27.10 -15.47
N TYR A 158 -41.49 -26.26 -16.31
CA TYR A 158 -41.22 -26.51 -17.72
C TYR A 158 -39.73 -26.46 -18.07
N VAL A 159 -39.40 -26.95 -19.28
CA VAL A 159 -38.04 -26.92 -19.83
C VAL A 159 -37.68 -25.47 -20.18
N ALA A 160 -36.65 -24.94 -19.54
CA ALA A 160 -36.26 -23.54 -19.68
C ALA A 160 -34.91 -23.36 -20.39
N ASN A 161 -34.75 -22.20 -21.03
CA ASN A 161 -33.49 -21.73 -21.59
C ASN A 161 -33.15 -20.41 -20.90
N GLY A 162 -31.96 -20.28 -20.31
CA GLY A 162 -31.62 -19.13 -19.47
C GLY A 162 -30.22 -18.59 -19.73
N LYS A 163 -29.79 -17.70 -18.84
CA LYS A 163 -28.46 -17.06 -18.86
C LYS A 163 -27.80 -17.08 -17.48
N LEU A 164 -26.47 -17.11 -17.49
CA LEU A 164 -25.61 -17.00 -16.31
C LEU A 164 -24.61 -15.87 -16.56
N TYR A 165 -24.55 -14.93 -15.62
CA TYR A 165 -23.56 -13.86 -15.63
C TYR A 165 -22.60 -14.04 -14.47
N LEU A 166 -21.30 -14.00 -14.74
CA LEU A 166 -20.25 -13.99 -13.74
C LEU A 166 -19.46 -12.69 -13.84
N PHE A 167 -19.68 -11.80 -12.89
CA PHE A 167 -18.96 -10.54 -12.74
C PHE A 167 -17.76 -10.71 -11.82
N TYR A 168 -16.60 -10.22 -12.24
CA TYR A 168 -15.34 -10.34 -11.50
C TYR A 168 -14.40 -9.17 -11.80
N ASN A 169 -13.31 -9.07 -11.03
CA ASN A 169 -12.40 -7.92 -10.97
C ASN A 169 -13.11 -6.64 -10.50
N ASP A 170 -13.24 -6.53 -9.19
CA ASP A 170 -13.88 -5.42 -8.50
C ASP A 170 -13.15 -4.09 -8.79
N LYS A 171 -13.91 -3.04 -9.14
CA LYS A 171 -13.38 -1.71 -9.47
C LYS A 171 -12.84 -0.96 -8.25
N GLU A 172 -13.17 -1.40 -7.04
CA GLU A 172 -12.56 -0.88 -5.80
C GLU A 172 -11.02 -1.04 -5.83
N PHE A 173 -10.52 -2.07 -6.53
CA PHE A 173 -9.10 -2.26 -6.76
C PHE A 173 -8.65 -1.55 -8.04
N LYS A 174 -7.47 -0.92 -7.97
CA LYS A 174 -6.87 -0.21 -9.11
C LYS A 174 -6.61 -1.14 -10.30
N ASN A 175 -6.24 -2.38 -10.03
CA ASN A 175 -5.85 -3.38 -11.01
C ASN A 175 -6.70 -4.64 -10.90
N ASP A 176 -6.71 -5.45 -11.96
CA ASP A 176 -7.39 -6.75 -12.00
C ASP A 176 -6.85 -7.72 -10.94
N ASN A 177 -7.72 -8.37 -10.18
CA ASN A 177 -7.32 -9.38 -9.18
C ASN A 177 -7.24 -10.79 -9.78
N PHE A 178 -8.09 -11.10 -10.75
CA PHE A 178 -8.26 -12.42 -11.34
C PHE A 178 -8.07 -12.41 -12.85
N GLU A 179 -7.52 -13.51 -13.35
CA GLU A 179 -7.37 -13.85 -14.75
C GLU A 179 -8.06 -15.20 -15.00
N LEU A 180 -9.02 -15.24 -15.92
CA LEU A 180 -9.67 -16.49 -16.30
C LEU A 180 -8.68 -17.33 -17.11
N VAL A 181 -8.40 -18.55 -16.66
CA VAL A 181 -7.53 -19.51 -17.35
C VAL A 181 -8.35 -20.38 -18.29
N GLU A 182 -9.42 -20.97 -17.77
CA GLU A 182 -10.34 -21.80 -18.52
C GLU A 182 -11.70 -21.88 -17.82
N PHE A 183 -12.74 -22.17 -18.59
CA PHE A 183 -14.04 -22.56 -18.08
C PHE A 183 -14.39 -23.96 -18.58
N ARG A 184 -15.21 -24.69 -17.82
CA ARG A 184 -15.65 -26.04 -18.15
C ARG A 184 -17.16 -26.15 -17.95
N THR A 185 -17.84 -26.46 -19.03
CA THR A 185 -19.28 -26.66 -19.13
C THR A 185 -19.56 -28.08 -19.62
N HIS A 186 -20.73 -28.65 -19.28
CA HIS A 186 -21.02 -30.08 -19.47
C HIS A 186 -22.36 -30.37 -20.14
N PHE A 187 -23.23 -29.38 -20.30
CA PHE A 187 -24.57 -29.53 -20.86
C PHE A 187 -24.81 -28.64 -22.08
N GLY A 188 -23.74 -28.27 -22.78
CA GLY A 188 -23.81 -27.49 -24.02
C GLY A 188 -23.97 -25.98 -23.78
N GLU A 189 -23.63 -25.49 -22.59
CA GLU A 189 -23.61 -24.06 -22.30
C GLU A 189 -22.56 -23.34 -23.16
N LYS A 190 -22.95 -22.22 -23.77
CA LYS A 190 -22.10 -21.44 -24.69
C LYS A 190 -21.81 -20.06 -24.14
N GLU A 191 -20.56 -19.62 -24.27
CA GLU A 191 -20.18 -18.24 -23.97
C GLU A 191 -20.76 -17.31 -25.04
N VAL A 192 -21.34 -16.18 -24.61
CA VAL A 192 -21.90 -15.16 -25.49
C VAL A 192 -21.28 -13.81 -25.14
N PHE A 193 -20.94 -13.03 -26.17
CA PHE A 193 -20.48 -11.65 -26.03
C PHE A 193 -21.65 -10.71 -26.32
N GLU A 194 -22.15 -10.01 -25.30
CA GLU A 194 -23.15 -8.95 -25.49
C GLU A 194 -22.44 -7.59 -25.48
N ASP A 195 -22.13 -7.07 -26.68
CA ASP A 195 -21.75 -5.68 -26.87
C ASP A 195 -23.02 -4.82 -26.98
N GLY A 196 -23.33 -4.08 -25.92
CA GLY A 196 -24.36 -3.04 -25.91
C GLY A 196 -25.79 -3.56 -25.81
N PHE A 197 -26.47 -3.27 -24.69
CA PHE A 197 -27.93 -3.38 -24.65
C PHE A 197 -28.50 -2.20 -25.44
N ALA A 198 -29.22 -2.49 -26.53
CA ALA A 198 -30.28 -1.60 -26.97
C ALA A 198 -31.43 -1.78 -25.96
N CYS A 199 -31.63 -0.80 -25.09
CA CYS A 199 -32.86 -0.74 -24.28
C CYS A 199 -34.02 -0.48 -25.25
N SER A 200 -34.91 -1.45 -25.42
CA SER A 200 -36.30 -1.14 -25.68
C SER A 200 -36.97 -0.98 -24.31
N ASP A 201 -37.29 0.26 -23.94
CA ASP A 201 -38.23 0.51 -22.86
C ASP A 201 -39.57 -0.09 -23.30
N GLU A 202 -39.91 -1.27 -22.82
CA GLU A 202 -41.30 -1.69 -22.78
C GLU A 202 -41.99 -0.80 -21.74
N LEU A 203 -42.54 0.31 -22.22
CA LEU A 203 -43.49 1.12 -21.47
C LEU A 203 -44.66 0.23 -21.12
N ASN A 204 -44.69 -0.24 -19.87
CA ASN A 204 -45.90 -0.78 -19.27
C ASN A 204 -46.89 0.37 -19.10
N ASP A 205 -47.74 0.60 -20.11
CA ASP A 205 -48.67 1.72 -20.17
C ASP A 205 -49.96 1.44 -19.38
N GLU A 206 -49.85 0.86 -18.18
CA GLU A 206 -50.96 0.82 -17.21
C GLU A 206 -51.06 2.19 -16.52
N LYS A 207 -51.54 3.19 -17.26
CA LYS A 207 -51.93 4.48 -16.69
C LYS A 207 -53.24 4.31 -15.91
N THR A 208 -53.15 4.11 -14.60
CA THR A 208 -54.26 4.44 -13.68
C THR A 208 -54.38 5.95 -13.58
N PHE A 209 -55.39 6.51 -14.27
CA PHE A 209 -55.69 7.94 -14.20
C PHE A 209 -56.44 8.26 -12.90
N ILE A 210 -55.87 9.15 -12.08
CA ILE A 210 -56.58 9.83 -10.99
C ILE A 210 -56.87 11.25 -11.46
N ALA A 211 -58.14 11.67 -11.43
CA ALA A 211 -58.52 13.01 -11.84
C ALA A 211 -58.02 14.05 -10.81
N SER A 212 -57.20 15.01 -11.25
CA SER A 212 -56.81 16.20 -10.48
C SER A 212 -57.25 17.46 -11.22
N ALA A 213 -57.79 18.43 -10.50
CA ALA A 213 -58.28 19.70 -11.04
C ALA A 213 -57.17 20.75 -11.26
N THR A 214 -55.93 20.43 -10.91
CA THR A 214 -54.76 21.30 -11.13
C THR A 214 -53.78 20.59 -12.05
N ASN A 215 -53.27 21.34 -13.05
CA ASN A 215 -52.44 20.86 -14.15
C ASN A 215 -50.98 20.55 -13.74
N ASP A 216 -50.77 20.17 -12.48
CA ASP A 216 -49.46 19.84 -11.94
C ASP A 216 -49.19 18.34 -12.15
N PHE A 217 -48.32 18.04 -13.12
CA PHE A 217 -47.74 16.72 -13.28
C PHE A 217 -46.78 16.45 -12.11
N ILE A 218 -47.28 15.80 -11.07
CA ILE A 218 -46.42 15.19 -10.06
C ILE A 218 -45.99 13.82 -10.60
N SER A 219 -44.81 13.77 -11.21
CA SER A 219 -44.12 12.49 -11.41
C SER A 219 -43.61 12.02 -10.06
N ASN A 220 -44.40 11.19 -9.38
CA ASN A 220 -43.88 10.36 -8.30
C ASN A 220 -43.15 9.18 -8.95
N HIS A 221 -41.86 9.35 -9.24
CA HIS A 221 -40.96 8.22 -9.32
C HIS A 221 -40.79 7.63 -7.91
N THR A 222 -41.75 6.80 -7.49
CA THR A 222 -41.48 5.84 -6.42
C THR A 222 -40.47 4.85 -6.95
N ILE A 223 -39.19 5.10 -6.67
CA ILE A 223 -38.12 4.10 -6.77
C ILE A 223 -38.48 3.01 -5.76
N SER A 224 -39.10 1.93 -6.25
CA SER A 224 -39.26 0.72 -5.46
C SER A 224 -37.92 -0.03 -5.49
N GLU A 225 -37.23 -0.04 -4.34
CA GLU A 225 -35.97 -0.77 -4.11
C GLU A 225 -36.18 -2.31 -4.05
N ASN A 226 -37.01 -2.87 -4.92
CA ASN A 226 -37.22 -4.32 -4.96
C ASN A 226 -36.28 -4.97 -5.97
N GLU A 227 -35.68 -6.08 -5.55
CA GLU A 227 -34.66 -6.90 -6.24
C GLU A 227 -35.10 -7.52 -7.58
N GLU A 228 -36.17 -7.04 -8.20
CA GLU A 228 -36.85 -7.72 -9.32
C GLU A 228 -36.45 -7.20 -10.70
N ASN A 229 -35.79 -6.05 -10.79
CA ASN A 229 -35.37 -5.51 -12.09
C ASN A 229 -33.98 -6.04 -12.49
N LEU A 230 -33.97 -6.94 -13.49
CA LEU A 230 -32.74 -7.52 -14.06
C LEU A 230 -31.81 -6.45 -14.63
N ASP A 231 -32.35 -5.50 -15.39
CA ASP A 231 -31.56 -4.47 -16.08
C ASP A 231 -30.82 -3.59 -15.07
N LEU A 232 -31.50 -3.18 -13.99
CA LEU A 232 -30.88 -2.46 -12.88
C LEU A 232 -29.80 -3.30 -12.20
N THR A 233 -30.04 -4.58 -11.93
CA THR A 233 -29.06 -5.46 -11.30
C THR A 233 -27.82 -5.66 -12.17
N LEU A 234 -27.99 -5.77 -13.50
CA LEU A 234 -26.89 -5.86 -14.45
C LEU A 234 -26.12 -4.55 -14.54
N LEU A 235 -26.79 -3.39 -14.55
CA LEU A 235 -26.16 -2.07 -14.53
C LEU A 235 -25.38 -1.84 -13.24
N GLU A 236 -25.96 -2.15 -12.08
CA GLU A 236 -25.31 -2.09 -10.78
C GLU A 236 -24.05 -2.98 -10.78
N SER A 237 -24.16 -4.21 -11.27
CA SER A 237 -23.04 -5.15 -11.33
C SER A 237 -21.95 -4.69 -12.31
N LYS A 238 -22.30 -4.15 -13.48
CA LYS A 238 -21.35 -3.51 -14.41
C LYS A 238 -20.70 -2.26 -13.82
N SER A 239 -21.37 -1.55 -12.92
CA SER A 239 -20.79 -0.41 -12.22
C SER A 239 -19.70 -0.86 -11.24
N LEU A 240 -19.90 -2.00 -10.55
CA LEU A 240 -19.01 -2.54 -9.52
C LEU A 240 -17.83 -3.36 -10.07
N PHE A 241 -18.00 -4.06 -11.19
CA PHE A 241 -17.01 -5.01 -11.71
C PHE A 241 -16.47 -4.60 -13.09
N ARG A 242 -15.20 -4.90 -13.37
CA ARG A 242 -14.52 -4.57 -14.64
C ARG A 242 -14.85 -5.55 -15.75
N LYS A 243 -15.07 -6.82 -15.41
CA LYS A 243 -15.28 -7.91 -16.38
C LYS A 243 -16.54 -8.69 -16.05
N VAL A 244 -17.16 -9.20 -17.11
CA VAL A 244 -18.31 -10.10 -17.05
C VAL A 244 -18.08 -11.25 -18.03
N ILE A 245 -18.49 -12.45 -17.64
CA ILE A 245 -18.61 -13.61 -18.52
C ILE A 245 -20.07 -14.01 -18.56
N ILE A 246 -20.60 -14.28 -19.76
CA ILE A 246 -22.01 -14.60 -19.97
C ILE A 246 -22.11 -15.98 -20.61
N PHE A 247 -22.89 -16.86 -19.99
CA PHE A 247 -23.20 -18.19 -20.51
C PHE A 247 -24.68 -18.34 -20.79
N GLU A 248 -25.00 -18.86 -21.96
CA GLU A 248 -26.34 -19.29 -22.35
C GLU A 248 -26.47 -20.79 -22.21
N PHE A 249 -27.54 -21.25 -21.55
CA PHE A 249 -27.87 -22.67 -21.44
C PHE A 249 -29.25 -22.95 -22.04
N ASP A 250 -29.38 -24.11 -22.68
CA ASP A 250 -30.61 -24.54 -23.34
C ASP A 250 -31.12 -25.86 -22.74
N LYS A 251 -32.41 -26.11 -22.91
CA LYS A 251 -33.10 -27.39 -22.63
C LYS A 251 -32.81 -27.91 -21.22
N MET A 252 -33.04 -27.08 -20.20
CA MET A 252 -32.89 -27.47 -18.80
C MET A 252 -34.20 -28.02 -18.25
N ASN A 253 -34.23 -29.29 -17.84
CA ASN A 253 -35.47 -29.92 -17.36
C ASN A 253 -35.88 -29.35 -15.99
N PRO A 254 -37.17 -29.44 -15.62
CA PRO A 254 -37.66 -29.06 -14.29
C PRO A 254 -36.86 -29.76 -13.18
N ASN A 255 -36.48 -29.01 -12.15
CA ASN A 255 -35.66 -29.47 -11.02
C ASN A 255 -34.26 -30.01 -11.36
N GLU A 256 -33.84 -29.97 -12.64
CA GLU A 256 -32.48 -30.34 -13.03
C GLU A 256 -31.48 -29.38 -12.41
N THR A 257 -30.35 -29.91 -11.92
CA THR A 257 -29.25 -29.12 -11.37
C THR A 257 -28.03 -29.26 -12.27
N ARG A 258 -27.40 -28.12 -12.59
CA ARG A 258 -26.18 -28.04 -13.40
C ARG A 258 -25.12 -27.23 -12.66
N ASN A 259 -23.86 -27.49 -12.99
CA ASN A 259 -22.71 -26.76 -12.46
C ASN A 259 -21.82 -26.29 -13.60
N ALA A 260 -21.41 -25.04 -13.55
CA ALA A 260 -20.36 -24.48 -14.39
C ALA A 260 -19.11 -24.21 -13.55
N PHE A 261 -17.94 -24.61 -14.07
CA PHE A 261 -16.66 -24.49 -13.37
C PHE A 261 -15.77 -23.45 -14.07
N PHE A 262 -15.22 -22.52 -13.31
CA PHE A 262 -14.35 -21.46 -13.79
C PHE A 262 -13.02 -21.50 -13.06
N THR A 263 -11.93 -21.68 -13.80
CA THR A 263 -10.58 -21.67 -13.22
C THR A 263 -9.99 -20.29 -13.38
N PHE A 264 -9.74 -19.64 -12.25
CA PHE A 264 -9.10 -18.33 -12.19
C PHE A 264 -7.70 -18.46 -11.62
N LYS A 265 -6.78 -17.69 -12.18
CA LYS A 265 -5.46 -17.44 -11.62
C LYS A 265 -5.45 -16.06 -10.96
N THR A 266 -4.96 -16.00 -9.74
CA THR A 266 -4.82 -14.74 -9.00
C THR A 266 -3.55 -14.00 -9.43
N LYS A 267 -3.63 -12.67 -9.53
CA LYS A 267 -2.47 -11.83 -9.93
C LYS A 267 -1.56 -11.48 -8.74
N PRO A 268 -0.25 -11.30 -8.95
CA PRO A 268 0.70 -10.98 -7.87
C PRO A 268 0.44 -9.61 -7.21
N GLU A 269 -0.27 -8.70 -7.88
CA GLU A 269 -0.59 -7.38 -7.34
C GLU A 269 -1.51 -7.41 -6.12
N MET A 270 -2.19 -8.55 -5.90
CA MET A 270 -3.00 -8.84 -4.70
C MET A 270 -2.17 -8.87 -3.40
N ILE A 271 -0.83 -8.99 -3.49
CA ILE A 271 0.08 -9.02 -2.32
C ILE A 271 0.05 -7.70 -1.53
N LYS A 272 -0.33 -6.58 -2.15
CA LYS A 272 -0.30 -5.28 -1.47
C LYS A 272 -1.32 -5.19 -0.33
N ASP A 273 -2.42 -5.95 -0.43
CA ASP A 273 -3.58 -5.88 0.46
C ASP A 273 -4.02 -7.28 0.93
N THR A 274 -3.12 -8.03 1.59
CA THR A 274 -3.37 -9.41 2.12
C THR A 274 -4.44 -9.52 3.22
N SER A 275 -5.30 -8.52 3.34
CA SER A 275 -6.46 -8.48 4.23
C SER A 275 -7.69 -7.88 3.56
N ALA A 276 -7.61 -7.56 2.26
CA ALA A 276 -8.75 -7.06 1.51
C ALA A 276 -9.68 -8.21 1.13
N THR A 277 -10.97 -7.89 1.06
CA THR A 277 -12.01 -8.79 0.58
C THR A 277 -12.22 -8.53 -0.90
N VAL A 278 -12.09 -9.57 -1.72
CA VAL A 278 -12.42 -9.55 -3.14
C VAL A 278 -13.80 -10.15 -3.35
N ARG A 279 -14.55 -9.56 -4.28
CA ARG A 279 -15.93 -9.96 -4.57
C ARG A 279 -16.02 -10.54 -5.97
N MET A 280 -16.87 -11.54 -6.14
CA MET A 280 -17.35 -12.01 -7.43
C MET A 280 -18.86 -12.13 -7.35
N ARG A 281 -19.59 -11.64 -8.35
CA ARG A 281 -21.04 -11.67 -8.34
C ARG A 281 -21.55 -12.54 -9.46
N GLY A 282 -22.38 -13.51 -9.11
CA GLY A 282 -23.09 -14.33 -10.06
C GLY A 282 -24.56 -13.91 -10.15
N VAL A 283 -25.08 -13.80 -11.38
CA VAL A 283 -26.50 -13.55 -11.65
C VAL A 283 -27.03 -14.70 -12.52
N TYR A 284 -28.07 -15.37 -12.03
CA TYR A 284 -28.73 -16.47 -12.72
C TYR A 284 -30.11 -16.05 -13.20
N VAL A 285 -30.36 -16.16 -14.50
CA VAL A 285 -31.64 -15.92 -15.15
C VAL A 285 -32.19 -17.27 -15.61
N PRO A 286 -33.22 -17.84 -14.95
CA PRO A 286 -33.74 -19.17 -15.27
C PRO A 286 -34.36 -19.28 -16.66
N ASP A 287 -35.03 -18.22 -17.13
CA ASP A 287 -35.67 -18.16 -18.45
C ASP A 287 -35.34 -16.83 -19.13
N ARG A 288 -34.86 -16.89 -20.38
CA ARG A 288 -34.52 -15.73 -21.22
C ARG A 288 -35.72 -14.83 -21.52
N ASN A 289 -36.93 -15.38 -21.52
CA ASN A 289 -38.15 -14.62 -21.84
C ASN A 289 -38.61 -13.73 -20.67
N TYR A 290 -38.12 -14.01 -19.46
CA TYR A 290 -38.54 -13.29 -18.25
C TYR A 290 -37.35 -12.62 -17.57
N LYS A 291 -37.60 -11.49 -16.89
CA LYS A 291 -36.56 -10.76 -16.14
C LYS A 291 -36.31 -11.30 -14.73
N ASN A 292 -36.93 -12.43 -14.39
CA ASN A 292 -36.75 -13.09 -13.09
C ASN A 292 -35.30 -13.59 -12.96
N HIS A 293 -34.63 -13.21 -11.88
CA HIS A 293 -33.23 -13.57 -11.69
C HIS A 293 -32.88 -13.78 -10.22
N LYS A 294 -31.78 -14.47 -9.98
CA LYS A 294 -31.19 -14.65 -8.64
C LYS A 294 -29.77 -14.13 -8.65
N LYS A 295 -29.47 -13.16 -7.78
CA LYS A 295 -28.12 -12.64 -7.58
C LYS A 295 -27.49 -13.23 -6.32
N LYS A 296 -26.21 -13.61 -6.40
CA LYS A 296 -25.38 -13.98 -5.23
C LYS A 296 -23.99 -13.40 -5.38
N THR A 297 -23.51 -12.76 -4.32
CA THR A 297 -22.15 -12.22 -4.24
C THR A 297 -21.31 -13.13 -3.38
N LEU A 298 -20.23 -13.66 -3.94
CA LEU A 298 -19.19 -14.41 -3.25
C LEU A 298 -18.13 -13.42 -2.77
N GLU A 299 -17.95 -13.35 -1.46
CA GLU A 299 -16.91 -12.55 -0.81
C GLU A 299 -15.79 -13.48 -0.36
N MET A 300 -14.55 -13.17 -0.71
CA MET A 300 -13.37 -13.98 -0.38
C MET A 300 -12.27 -13.10 0.19
N GLU A 301 -11.54 -13.58 1.18
CA GLU A 301 -10.43 -12.83 1.76
C GLU A 301 -9.12 -13.22 1.07
N ILE A 302 -8.32 -12.23 0.67
CA ILE A 302 -6.98 -12.51 0.15
C ILE A 302 -6.14 -13.09 1.27
N VAL A 303 -5.69 -14.33 1.13
CA VAL A 303 -4.85 -15.01 2.12
C VAL A 303 -3.43 -15.23 1.59
N THR A 304 -2.53 -15.53 2.53
CA THR A 304 -1.11 -15.81 2.27
C THR A 304 -0.79 -17.31 2.40
N SER A 305 -1.73 -18.07 2.97
CA SER A 305 -1.66 -19.49 3.24
C SER A 305 -3.10 -20.02 3.37
N HIS A 306 -3.31 -21.28 3.00
CA HIS A 306 -4.59 -21.98 3.16
C HIS A 306 -4.88 -22.42 4.60
N ASP A 307 -4.04 -22.00 5.55
CA ASP A 307 -4.21 -22.28 6.97
C ASP A 307 -5.54 -21.66 7.49
N PRO A 308 -6.48 -22.48 7.98
CA PRO A 308 -7.75 -21.99 8.51
C PRO A 308 -7.56 -21.29 9.86
N ASN A 309 -6.50 -21.60 10.62
CA ASN A 309 -6.14 -20.99 11.89
C ASN A 309 -5.19 -19.81 11.65
N LYS A 310 -5.74 -18.59 11.54
CA LYS A 310 -4.97 -17.43 11.09
C LYS A 310 -5.30 -16.16 11.86
N MET A 311 -4.27 -15.40 12.18
CA MET A 311 -4.37 -14.03 12.69
C MET A 311 -4.02 -13.02 11.60
N SER A 312 -4.91 -12.07 11.32
CA SER A 312 -4.71 -10.99 10.34
C SER A 312 -4.99 -9.62 10.95
N SER A 313 -4.34 -8.60 10.37
CA SER A 313 -4.53 -7.19 10.73
C SER A 313 -4.61 -6.33 9.48
N ASN A 314 -5.57 -5.40 9.42
CA ASN A 314 -5.67 -4.44 8.32
C ASN A 314 -4.61 -3.34 8.49
N GLY A 315 -3.56 -3.34 7.67
CA GLY A 315 -2.53 -2.28 7.68
C GLY A 315 -1.11 -2.80 7.91
N MET A 316 -0.59 -3.60 6.97
CA MET A 316 0.80 -4.08 7.02
C MET A 316 1.81 -2.92 7.01
N PHE A 317 1.50 -1.83 6.30
CA PHE A 317 2.30 -0.60 6.25
C PHE A 317 1.46 0.60 6.66
N MET A 318 1.91 1.32 7.67
CA MET A 318 1.19 2.47 8.22
C MET A 318 2.09 3.70 8.27
N ASN A 319 1.57 4.86 7.84
CA ASN A 319 2.28 6.12 7.98
C ASN A 319 2.28 6.56 9.46
N TYR A 320 3.47 6.62 10.07
CA TYR A 320 3.63 6.95 11.49
C TYR A 320 3.08 8.32 11.88
N ARG A 321 2.96 9.27 10.95
CA ARG A 321 2.39 10.60 11.24
C ARG A 321 0.87 10.55 11.42
N LEU A 322 0.18 9.75 10.59
CA LEU A 322 -1.29 9.69 10.54
C LEU A 322 -1.88 8.51 11.32
N VAL A 323 -1.04 7.56 11.75
CA VAL A 323 -1.50 6.32 12.39
C VAL A 323 -2.31 6.54 13.67
N ARG A 324 -2.07 7.65 14.39
CA ARG A 324 -2.82 8.01 15.61
C ARG A 324 -4.30 8.28 15.35
N LEU A 325 -4.67 8.66 14.14
CA LEU A 325 -6.06 8.90 13.73
C LEU A 325 -6.74 7.63 13.20
N LYS A 326 -5.99 6.54 13.04
CA LYS A 326 -6.49 5.28 12.46
C LYS A 326 -6.77 4.24 13.55
N THR A 327 -7.83 3.49 13.35
CA THR A 327 -8.16 2.27 14.08
C THR A 327 -7.62 1.06 13.32
N LEU A 328 -6.99 0.13 14.02
CA LEU A 328 -6.50 -1.11 13.44
C LEU A 328 -7.54 -2.21 13.64
N ASN A 329 -7.89 -2.92 12.55
CA ASN A 329 -8.82 -4.04 12.58
C ASN A 329 -8.03 -5.34 12.65
N PHE A 330 -8.40 -6.21 13.57
CA PHE A 330 -7.83 -7.53 13.75
C PHE A 330 -8.90 -8.59 13.53
N LYS A 331 -8.51 -9.72 12.92
CA LYS A 331 -9.36 -10.90 12.75
C LYS A 331 -8.56 -12.15 13.08
N THR A 332 -9.02 -12.90 14.07
CA THR A 332 -8.52 -14.24 14.34
C THR A 332 -9.54 -15.23 13.81
N ARG A 333 -9.11 -16.13 12.92
CA ARG A 333 -9.90 -17.27 12.42
C ARG A 333 -9.40 -18.54 13.07
N PHE A 334 -10.31 -19.47 13.31
CA PHE A 334 -10.00 -20.78 13.85
C PHE A 334 -10.91 -21.86 13.23
N GLN A 335 -10.47 -23.10 13.26
CA GLN A 335 -11.22 -24.28 12.83
C GLN A 335 -11.02 -25.42 13.82
N ASN A 336 -12.12 -26.05 14.23
CA ASN A 336 -12.07 -27.23 15.08
C ASN A 336 -11.77 -28.48 14.22
N ASP A 337 -10.57 -29.01 14.35
CA ASP A 337 -10.15 -30.23 13.65
C ASP A 337 -10.25 -31.51 14.49
N GLY A 338 -10.94 -31.45 15.63
CA GLY A 338 -11.19 -32.61 16.48
C GLY A 338 -12.12 -33.64 15.85
N GLU A 339 -12.18 -34.83 16.48
CA GLU A 339 -13.16 -35.88 16.17
C GLU A 339 -14.54 -35.63 16.83
N GLY A 340 -14.63 -34.62 17.70
CA GLY A 340 -15.83 -34.24 18.43
C GLY A 340 -16.08 -32.73 18.44
N PRO A 341 -17.28 -32.30 18.87
CA PRO A 341 -17.65 -30.90 18.91
C PRO A 341 -16.95 -30.16 20.05
N ALA A 342 -16.55 -28.91 19.80
CA ALA A 342 -15.98 -28.03 20.82
C ALA A 342 -17.08 -27.24 21.53
N ARG A 343 -17.04 -27.22 22.88
CA ARG A 343 -18.00 -26.48 23.72
C ARG A 343 -17.48 -25.15 24.23
N THR A 344 -16.17 -25.06 24.37
CA THR A 344 -15.44 -23.87 24.83
C THR A 344 -14.29 -23.60 23.88
N ILE A 345 -14.13 -22.35 23.47
CA ILE A 345 -12.99 -21.94 22.64
C ILE A 345 -12.37 -20.71 23.28
N ARG A 346 -11.09 -20.81 23.65
CA ARG A 346 -10.32 -19.70 24.22
C ARG A 346 -9.24 -19.24 23.25
N LEU A 347 -9.27 -17.96 22.91
CA LEU A 347 -8.31 -17.29 22.05
C LEU A 347 -7.44 -16.38 22.91
N GLU A 348 -6.17 -16.75 23.10
CA GLU A 348 -5.20 -15.96 23.83
C GLU A 348 -4.37 -15.16 22.84
N THR A 349 -4.71 -13.89 22.64
CA THR A 349 -4.11 -13.03 21.62
C THR A 349 -3.07 -12.10 22.22
N ASP A 350 -1.83 -12.15 21.70
CA ASP A 350 -0.73 -11.26 22.08
C ASP A 350 -0.98 -9.82 21.60
N ILE A 351 -0.88 -8.86 22.52
CA ILE A 351 -1.10 -7.44 22.24
C ILE A 351 0.13 -6.62 22.61
N PRO A 352 0.79 -6.01 21.61
CA PRO A 352 1.88 -5.06 21.83
C PRO A 352 1.44 -3.86 22.68
N ASP A 353 2.35 -3.37 23.52
CA ASP A 353 2.11 -2.25 24.45
C ASP A 353 1.67 -0.94 23.77
N MET A 354 1.85 -0.83 22.45
CA MET A 354 1.46 0.35 21.69
C MET A 354 -0.04 0.48 21.42
N PHE A 355 -0.84 -0.55 21.68
CA PHE A 355 -2.28 -0.47 21.53
C PHE A 355 -2.95 -0.07 22.85
N ASP A 356 -3.91 0.85 22.76
CA ASP A 356 -4.73 1.20 23.91
C ASP A 356 -5.84 0.17 24.10
N LYS A 357 -5.68 -0.67 25.12
CA LYS A 357 -6.61 -1.75 25.45
C LYS A 357 -7.99 -1.25 25.85
N LYS A 358 -8.11 -0.03 26.36
CA LYS A 358 -9.41 0.57 26.71
C LYS A 358 -10.26 0.85 25.48
N THR A 359 -9.63 0.91 24.30
CA THR A 359 -10.31 1.18 23.03
C THR A 359 -10.74 -0.09 22.30
N LEU A 360 -10.57 -1.27 22.91
CA LEU A 360 -11.00 -2.54 22.35
C LEU A 360 -12.51 -2.51 22.06
N LYS A 361 -12.87 -2.83 20.82
CA LYS A 361 -14.27 -3.06 20.42
C LYS A 361 -14.37 -4.32 19.58
N ILE A 362 -15.22 -5.26 19.99
CA ILE A 362 -15.58 -6.42 19.18
C ILE A 362 -16.52 -5.93 18.08
N VAL A 363 -16.19 -6.22 16.83
CA VAL A 363 -17.00 -5.82 15.66
C VAL A 363 -17.95 -6.94 15.28
N ASP A 364 -17.43 -8.16 15.24
CA ASP A 364 -18.18 -9.33 14.80
C ASP A 364 -17.49 -10.61 15.30
N SER A 365 -18.25 -11.68 15.43
CA SER A 365 -17.74 -12.98 15.86
C SER A 365 -18.64 -14.11 15.37
N TYR A 366 -18.03 -15.24 15.04
CA TYR A 366 -18.73 -16.49 14.80
C TYR A 366 -18.12 -17.61 15.66
N PRO A 367 -18.93 -18.39 16.41
CA PRO A 367 -20.40 -18.39 16.46
C PRO A 367 -20.98 -17.08 17.03
N LYS A 368 -22.10 -16.63 16.48
CA LYS A 368 -22.77 -15.41 16.96
C LYS A 368 -23.35 -15.65 18.35
N CYS A 369 -22.86 -14.93 19.34
CA CYS A 369 -23.35 -14.99 20.71
C CYS A 369 -23.23 -13.62 21.39
N PRO A 370 -24.08 -13.32 22.39
CA PRO A 370 -23.99 -12.10 23.18
C PRO A 370 -22.69 -12.05 24.01
N ILE A 371 -22.27 -10.84 24.39
CA ILE A 371 -21.14 -10.64 25.31
C ILE A 371 -21.57 -11.11 26.71
N CYS A 372 -20.72 -11.89 27.40
CA CYS A 372 -21.07 -12.39 28.73
C CYS A 372 -21.24 -11.24 29.74
N PRO A 373 -22.21 -11.33 30.67
CA PRO A 373 -22.29 -10.43 31.81
C PRO A 373 -21.03 -10.57 32.68
N LYS A 374 -20.63 -9.49 33.34
CA LYS A 374 -19.47 -9.49 34.23
C LYS A 374 -19.85 -10.15 35.54
N ASP A 375 -18.97 -11.03 36.03
CA ASP A 375 -19.04 -11.65 37.36
C ASP A 375 -20.23 -12.63 37.59
N GLU A 376 -20.85 -13.14 36.53
CA GLU A 376 -21.91 -14.16 36.59
C GLU A 376 -21.56 -15.40 35.76
N GLU A 377 -21.87 -16.59 36.28
CA GLU A 377 -21.86 -17.81 35.48
C GLU A 377 -23.14 -17.90 34.64
N VAL A 378 -22.96 -18.06 33.33
CA VAL A 378 -24.09 -18.13 32.40
C VAL A 378 -24.25 -19.53 31.84
N ASN A 379 -25.51 -19.96 31.74
CA ASN A 379 -25.90 -21.25 31.15
C ASN A 379 -26.22 -21.16 29.65
N TYR A 380 -26.08 -19.98 29.05
CA TYR A 380 -26.28 -19.75 27.62
C TYR A 380 -24.94 -19.47 26.91
N SER A 381 -24.95 -19.52 25.57
CA SER A 381 -23.75 -19.25 24.75
C SER A 381 -23.37 -17.78 24.83
N CYS A 382 -22.12 -17.48 25.20
CA CYS A 382 -21.64 -16.10 25.29
C CYS A 382 -20.15 -15.97 24.97
N LEU A 383 -19.71 -14.75 24.63
CA LEU A 383 -18.32 -14.39 24.41
C LEU A 383 -17.79 -13.53 25.57
N ASP A 384 -16.85 -14.11 26.32
CA ASP A 384 -16.16 -13.46 27.44
C ASP A 384 -14.86 -12.81 26.94
N THR A 385 -14.47 -11.68 27.53
CA THR A 385 -13.25 -10.95 27.15
C THR A 385 -12.48 -10.49 28.37
N ILE A 386 -11.33 -11.11 28.60
CA ILE A 386 -10.44 -10.81 29.74
C ILE A 386 -9.18 -10.11 29.20
N ILE A 387 -8.93 -8.90 29.70
CA ILE A 387 -7.76 -8.09 29.29
C ILE A 387 -6.64 -8.29 30.30
N LYS A 388 -5.51 -8.89 29.87
CA LYS A 388 -4.29 -9.06 30.67
C LYS A 388 -3.20 -8.03 30.30
N GLN A 389 -2.07 -8.09 31.01
CA GLN A 389 -0.93 -7.17 30.78
C GLN A 389 -0.31 -7.28 29.38
N LYS A 390 -0.24 -8.45 28.76
CA LYS A 390 0.34 -8.61 27.40
C LYS A 390 -0.57 -9.31 26.40
N GLN A 391 -1.77 -9.68 26.84
CA GLN A 391 -2.70 -10.50 26.07
C GLN A 391 -4.14 -10.08 26.29
N ILE A 392 -5.00 -10.39 25.33
CA ILE A 392 -6.45 -10.42 25.50
C ILE A 392 -6.94 -11.83 25.28
N HIS A 393 -7.77 -12.31 26.20
CA HIS A 393 -8.35 -13.64 26.16
C HIS A 393 -9.81 -13.51 25.75
N PHE A 394 -10.17 -14.02 24.58
CA PHE A 394 -11.56 -14.14 24.14
C PHE A 394 -12.01 -15.57 24.40
N THR A 395 -13.06 -15.78 25.20
CA THR A 395 -13.53 -17.12 25.55
C THR A 395 -14.98 -17.28 25.13
N PHE A 396 -15.24 -18.12 24.12
CA PHE A 396 -16.58 -18.59 23.83
C PHE A 396 -16.96 -19.67 24.84
N LYS A 397 -18.06 -19.47 25.57
CA LYS A 397 -18.62 -20.42 26.54
C LYS A 397 -19.91 -21.02 25.98
N ASN A 398 -20.17 -22.29 26.28
CA ASN A 398 -21.41 -23.02 25.94
C ASN A 398 -21.77 -22.94 24.45
N ILE A 399 -20.79 -23.06 23.55
CA ILE A 399 -21.02 -23.09 22.10
C ILE A 399 -21.07 -24.54 21.59
N TYR A 400 -21.44 -24.71 20.32
CA TYR A 400 -21.34 -25.99 19.64
C TYR A 400 -20.71 -25.75 18.28
N ILE A 401 -19.44 -26.15 18.12
CA ILE A 401 -18.76 -26.17 16.82
C ILE A 401 -18.35 -27.61 16.52
N PRO A 402 -18.93 -28.25 15.49
CA PRO A 402 -18.58 -29.62 15.14
C PRO A 402 -17.10 -29.74 14.74
N GLY A 403 -16.52 -30.91 14.97
CA GLY A 403 -15.15 -31.21 14.55
C GLY A 403 -15.08 -31.56 13.06
N SER A 404 -14.04 -31.12 12.36
CA SER A 404 -13.86 -31.42 10.92
C SER A 404 -13.62 -32.89 10.62
N ASN A 405 -13.18 -33.66 11.61
CA ASN A 405 -13.00 -35.12 11.54
C ASN A 405 -14.16 -35.90 12.19
N GLN A 406 -15.20 -35.22 12.67
CA GLN A 406 -16.37 -35.86 13.28
C GLN A 406 -17.20 -36.59 12.22
N LYS A 407 -17.71 -37.78 12.58
CA LYS A 407 -18.62 -38.55 11.72
C LYS A 407 -19.89 -37.73 11.42
N ASN A 408 -20.34 -37.74 10.16
CA ASN A 408 -21.52 -37.04 9.63
C ASN A 408 -21.38 -35.51 9.42
N VAL A 409 -20.17 -34.94 9.51
CA VAL A 409 -19.94 -33.52 9.14
C VAL A 409 -19.61 -33.43 7.66
N THR A 410 -20.60 -33.09 6.84
CA THR A 410 -20.44 -32.91 5.39
C THR A 410 -20.00 -31.48 5.03
N GLU A 411 -20.47 -30.49 5.78
CA GLU A 411 -20.14 -29.07 5.58
C GLU A 411 -19.00 -28.63 6.50
N LYS A 412 -17.77 -28.66 5.97
CA LYS A 412 -16.56 -28.27 6.71
C LYS A 412 -16.56 -26.80 7.15
N ASP A 413 -17.28 -25.92 6.48
CA ASP A 413 -17.31 -24.50 6.85
C ASP A 413 -18.00 -24.26 8.20
N SER A 414 -18.92 -25.13 8.59
CA SER A 414 -19.59 -25.11 9.91
C SER A 414 -18.65 -25.42 11.08
N THR A 415 -17.43 -25.90 10.80
CA THR A 415 -16.38 -26.21 11.81
C THR A 415 -15.46 -25.01 12.09
N LYS A 416 -15.64 -23.92 11.34
CA LYS A 416 -14.81 -22.71 11.41
C LYS A 416 -15.48 -21.65 12.27
N GLY A 417 -14.67 -20.75 12.82
CA GLY A 417 -15.12 -19.54 13.50
C GLY A 417 -14.11 -18.42 13.46
N PHE A 418 -14.52 -17.25 13.95
CA PHE A 418 -13.65 -16.09 13.99
C PHE A 418 -14.06 -15.09 15.07
N VAL A 419 -13.10 -14.26 15.47
CA VAL A 419 -13.33 -13.04 16.26
C VAL A 419 -12.70 -11.87 15.54
N LYS A 420 -13.49 -10.82 15.28
CA LYS A 420 -13.07 -9.57 14.65
C LYS A 420 -13.19 -8.44 15.66
N TYR A 421 -12.11 -7.71 15.87
CA TYR A 421 -12.07 -6.62 16.83
C TYR A 421 -11.22 -5.45 16.34
N THR A 422 -11.41 -4.27 16.94
CA THR A 422 -10.65 -3.06 16.61
C THR A 422 -9.97 -2.48 17.84
N MET A 423 -8.84 -1.82 17.62
CA MET A 423 -8.09 -1.09 18.64
C MET A 423 -7.46 0.17 18.08
N LYS A 424 -7.30 1.19 18.92
CA LYS A 424 -6.52 2.39 18.62
C LYS A 424 -5.10 2.26 19.17
N PHE A 425 -4.19 3.02 18.58
CA PHE A 425 -2.85 3.19 19.14
C PHE A 425 -2.92 4.06 20.40
N ALA A 426 -2.09 3.73 21.39
CA ALA A 426 -1.89 4.54 22.58
C ALA A 426 -1.34 5.93 22.22
N LYS A 427 -1.51 6.91 23.12
CA LYS A 427 -1.01 8.28 22.88
C LYS A 427 0.51 8.28 22.69
N ASP A 428 1.23 7.53 23.51
CA ASP A 428 2.69 7.46 23.48
C ASP A 428 3.15 6.04 23.15
N PHE A 429 3.68 5.87 21.94
CA PHE A 429 4.34 4.65 21.53
C PHE A 429 5.51 4.96 20.60
N HIS A 430 6.48 4.05 20.57
CA HIS A 430 7.66 4.16 19.72
C HIS A 430 7.39 3.53 18.35
N LYS A 431 8.06 4.05 17.32
CA LYS A 431 8.02 3.50 15.95
C LYS A 431 8.75 2.14 15.89
N GLN A 432 8.11 1.10 16.42
CA GLN A 432 8.61 -0.28 16.41
C GLN A 432 7.64 -1.16 15.61
N THR A 433 8.15 -2.21 14.96
CA THR A 433 7.27 -3.16 14.26
C THR A 433 6.47 -3.96 15.26
N THR A 434 5.14 -4.02 15.10
CA THR A 434 4.32 -4.90 15.95
C THR A 434 4.38 -6.33 15.46
N ARG A 435 4.21 -7.25 16.41
CA ARG A 435 3.93 -8.65 16.14
C ARG A 435 2.87 -9.12 17.12
N SER A 436 1.75 -9.59 16.58
CA SER A 436 0.67 -10.21 17.35
C SER A 436 0.43 -11.61 16.81
N ARG A 437 0.17 -12.55 17.69
CA ARG A 437 -0.24 -13.92 17.37
C ARG A 437 -1.32 -14.34 18.35
N THR A 438 -2.08 -15.35 17.99
CA THR A 438 -3.12 -15.93 18.85
C THR A 438 -2.85 -17.40 19.09
N ALA A 439 -2.98 -17.84 20.34
CA ALA A 439 -3.08 -19.24 20.72
C ALA A 439 -4.56 -19.61 20.85
N ILE A 440 -4.98 -20.63 20.10
CA ILE A 440 -6.38 -21.10 20.04
C ILE A 440 -6.47 -22.39 20.85
N ILE A 441 -7.32 -22.41 21.86
CA ILE A 441 -7.51 -23.56 22.76
C ILE A 441 -8.95 -24.04 22.62
N PHE A 442 -9.12 -25.29 22.21
CA PHE A 442 -10.42 -25.95 22.14
C PHE A 442 -10.61 -26.79 23.41
N ASP A 443 -11.62 -26.47 24.21
CA ASP A 443 -11.92 -27.11 25.49
C ASP A 443 -10.70 -27.25 26.41
N LYS A 444 -10.12 -28.45 26.50
CA LYS A 444 -8.94 -28.78 27.31
C LYS A 444 -7.76 -29.29 26.47
N ASN A 445 -7.78 -29.06 25.16
CA ASN A 445 -6.73 -29.50 24.24
C ASN A 445 -5.54 -28.55 24.26
N GLU A 446 -4.42 -29.01 23.69
CA GLU A 446 -3.23 -28.17 23.51
C GLU A 446 -3.51 -26.96 22.60
N PRO A 447 -2.85 -25.81 22.86
CA PRO A 447 -3.07 -24.61 22.08
C PRO A 447 -2.54 -24.73 20.65
N VAL A 448 -3.39 -24.42 19.67
CA VAL A 448 -3.00 -24.25 18.27
C VAL A 448 -2.49 -22.82 18.05
N ILE A 449 -1.23 -22.69 17.64
CA ILE A 449 -0.57 -21.38 17.46
C ILE A 449 -0.75 -20.86 16.03
N THR A 450 -1.25 -19.64 15.89
CA THR A 450 -1.41 -18.95 14.60
C THR A 450 -0.13 -18.24 14.13
N ASN A 451 -0.14 -17.74 12.89
CA ASN A 451 0.90 -16.88 12.35
C ASN A 451 1.04 -15.54 13.11
N TYR A 452 2.17 -14.87 12.90
CA TYR A 452 2.32 -13.47 13.32
C TYR A 452 1.62 -12.52 12.34
N ALA A 453 0.71 -11.69 12.84
CA ALA A 453 0.27 -10.46 12.20
C ALA A 453 1.26 -9.34 12.54
N THR A 454 1.82 -8.68 11.51
CA THR A 454 2.85 -7.64 11.70
C THR A 454 2.46 -6.32 11.05
N THR A 455 2.52 -5.23 11.82
CA THR A 455 2.37 -3.85 11.32
C THR A 455 3.75 -3.19 11.28
N ARG A 456 4.11 -2.63 10.13
CA ARG A 456 5.35 -1.85 9.93
C ARG A 456 5.00 -0.38 9.75
N PHE A 457 5.79 0.49 10.37
CA PHE A 457 5.59 1.94 10.27
C PHE A 457 6.53 2.55 9.23
N LEU A 458 5.95 3.10 8.16
CA LEU A 458 6.67 3.98 7.24
C LEU A 458 6.81 5.36 7.88
N PRO A 459 8.00 5.99 7.79
CA PRO A 459 8.14 7.36 8.28
C PRO A 459 7.22 8.28 7.45
N GLY A 460 6.50 9.17 8.12
CA GLY A 460 5.84 10.28 7.42
C GLY A 460 6.87 11.27 6.90
N ILE A 461 6.44 12.19 6.04
CA ILE A 461 7.26 13.34 5.61
C ILE A 461 7.08 14.46 6.64
N SER A 462 8.19 15.06 7.04
CA SER A 462 8.27 16.30 7.82
C SER A 462 8.86 17.38 6.93
N ILE A 463 8.13 18.48 6.82
CA ILE A 463 8.59 19.70 6.15
C ILE A 463 9.06 20.62 7.27
N GLY A 464 10.18 21.32 7.09
CA GLY A 464 10.64 22.31 8.06
C GLY A 464 11.00 23.63 7.43
N ALA A 465 10.77 24.72 8.14
CA ALA A 465 11.22 26.05 7.76
C ALA A 465 12.57 26.32 8.45
N LYS A 466 13.54 26.85 7.69
CA LYS A 466 14.88 27.20 8.17
C LYS A 466 15.22 28.63 7.77
N THR A 467 15.78 29.40 8.69
CA THR A 467 16.22 30.78 8.44
C THR A 467 17.47 31.07 9.27
N GLY A 468 18.27 32.05 8.87
CA GLY A 468 19.46 32.41 9.62
C GLY A 468 20.37 33.40 8.93
N TYR A 469 21.58 33.48 9.47
CA TYR A 469 22.63 34.42 9.07
C TYR A 469 23.93 33.67 8.75
N ASN A 470 24.60 34.08 7.67
CA ASN A 470 25.90 33.55 7.27
C ASN A 470 27.00 34.58 7.57
N LEU A 471 28.05 34.13 8.26
CA LEU A 471 29.23 34.89 8.66
C LEU A 471 30.44 34.48 7.82
N PHE A 472 31.00 35.42 7.08
CA PHE A 472 32.18 35.24 6.23
C PHE A 472 33.40 35.88 6.91
N ASN A 473 34.47 35.10 7.10
CA ASN A 473 35.68 35.58 7.78
C ASN A 473 36.58 36.43 6.86
N ASP A 474 36.60 36.12 5.56
CA ASP A 474 37.54 36.71 4.59
C ASP A 474 36.97 37.95 3.87
N GLN A 475 35.81 38.48 4.29
CA GLN A 475 35.11 39.57 3.61
C GLN A 475 34.72 40.68 4.60
N GLU A 476 35.19 41.90 4.34
CA GLU A 476 34.82 43.07 5.14
C GLU A 476 33.35 43.47 4.91
N ASN A 477 32.64 43.79 6.01
CA ASN A 477 31.25 44.26 6.01
C ASN A 477 30.24 43.35 5.25
N ALA A 478 30.47 42.05 5.22
CA ALA A 478 29.56 41.10 4.58
C ALA A 478 28.26 40.87 5.39
N LYS A 479 27.11 41.08 4.76
CA LYS A 479 25.78 40.75 5.30
C LYS A 479 25.16 39.64 4.47
N SER A 480 24.81 38.52 5.09
CA SER A 480 24.14 37.43 4.38
C SER A 480 23.07 36.76 5.20
N TYR A 481 21.87 36.69 4.62
CA TYR A 481 20.68 36.10 5.21
C TYR A 481 20.13 35.05 4.28
N PHE A 482 19.53 33.99 4.84
CA PHE A 482 18.90 32.97 4.04
C PHE A 482 17.56 32.54 4.65
N VAL A 483 16.66 32.11 3.77
CA VAL A 483 15.39 31.48 4.13
C VAL A 483 15.22 30.24 3.28
N GLY A 484 14.66 29.18 3.83
CA GLY A 484 14.31 28.05 3.02
C GLY A 484 13.58 26.93 3.74
N VAL A 485 13.46 25.83 3.02
CA VAL A 485 12.64 24.69 3.38
C VAL A 485 13.50 23.44 3.45
N THR A 486 13.11 22.54 4.35
CA THR A 486 13.76 21.25 4.56
C THR A 486 12.72 20.15 4.47
N VAL A 487 13.11 19.00 3.94
CA VAL A 487 12.27 17.81 3.85
C VAL A 487 13.02 16.66 4.49
N SER A 488 12.43 16.03 5.49
CA SER A 488 13.03 14.92 6.24
C SER A 488 11.97 13.93 6.74
N PRO A 489 12.35 12.70 7.14
CA PRO A 489 11.41 11.77 7.77
C PRO A 489 10.91 12.28 9.13
N TYR A 490 9.60 12.19 9.36
CA TYR A 490 8.91 12.64 10.58
C TYR A 490 9.37 11.87 11.83
N LYS A 491 9.68 12.61 12.90
CA LYS A 491 10.16 12.07 14.20
C LYS A 491 11.33 11.07 14.03
N SER A 492 12.35 11.44 13.26
CA SER A 492 13.51 10.58 13.01
C SER A 492 14.29 10.22 14.29
N TYR A 493 14.55 8.92 14.50
CA TYR A 493 15.37 8.39 15.60
C TYR A 493 16.72 7.93 15.02
N ARG A 494 17.84 8.45 15.58
CA ARG A 494 19.21 8.20 15.09
C ARG A 494 19.42 8.70 13.65
N PHE A 495 19.68 7.81 12.70
CA PHE A 495 20.03 8.16 11.31
C PHE A 495 18.81 8.54 10.48
N TYR A 496 18.94 9.59 9.68
CA TYR A 496 17.95 9.98 8.67
C TYR A 496 18.57 10.83 7.57
N TRP A 497 17.88 10.88 6.43
CA TRP A 497 18.22 11.73 5.31
C TRP A 497 17.42 13.03 5.36
N GLN A 498 18.00 14.13 4.90
CA GLN A 498 17.32 15.43 4.80
C GLN A 498 17.73 16.15 3.52
N ALA A 499 16.75 16.65 2.78
CA ALA A 499 16.94 17.54 1.65
C ALA A 499 16.59 18.98 2.04
N GLU A 500 17.27 19.97 1.46
CA GLU A 500 17.12 21.38 1.82
C GLU A 500 17.18 22.26 0.56
N LEU A 501 16.42 23.34 0.55
CA LEU A 501 16.39 24.35 -0.50
C LEU A 501 16.37 25.72 0.16
N TYR A 502 17.29 26.61 -0.23
CA TYR A 502 17.41 27.95 0.32
C TYR A 502 17.42 29.02 -0.76
N TYR A 503 16.89 30.18 -0.40
CA TYR A 503 17.17 31.44 -1.04
C TYR A 503 18.09 32.25 -0.13
N ASN A 504 19.21 32.70 -0.68
CA ASN A 504 20.27 33.37 0.05
C ASN A 504 20.55 34.73 -0.58
N TYR A 505 20.58 35.76 0.27
CA TYR A 505 20.94 37.12 -0.08
C TYR A 505 22.30 37.42 0.56
N PHE A 506 23.24 37.91 -0.25
CA PHE A 506 24.57 38.30 0.20
C PHE A 506 24.90 39.70 -0.32
N GLU A 507 25.46 40.53 0.54
CA GLU A 507 25.92 41.87 0.24
C GLU A 507 27.28 42.10 0.91
N SER A 508 28.26 42.58 0.15
CA SER A 508 29.56 43.02 0.68
C SER A 508 29.95 44.37 0.12
N SER A 509 30.67 45.15 0.91
CA SER A 509 31.17 46.47 0.53
C SER A 509 32.63 46.58 0.92
N PHE A 510 33.48 46.90 -0.05
CA PHE A 510 34.91 47.09 0.14
C PHE A 510 35.30 48.48 -0.34
N SER A 511 36.07 49.22 0.46
CA SER A 511 36.59 50.53 0.10
C SER A 511 38.11 50.56 0.22
N SER A 512 38.79 50.95 -0.84
CA SER A 512 40.24 51.14 -0.87
C SER A 512 40.59 52.56 -1.28
N GLN A 513 41.55 53.15 -0.59
CA GLN A 513 42.10 54.46 -0.93
C GLN A 513 43.58 54.29 -1.27
N SER A 514 43.97 54.78 -2.44
CA SER A 514 45.38 54.80 -2.86
C SER A 514 46.15 55.90 -2.11
N GLY A 515 47.46 55.71 -1.96
CA GLY A 515 48.36 56.79 -1.53
C GLY A 515 48.49 57.87 -2.60
N PHE A 516 48.96 59.06 -2.22
CA PHE A 516 49.19 60.15 -3.16
C PHE A 516 50.27 59.78 -4.18
N GLN A 517 49.95 59.91 -5.47
CA GLN A 517 50.89 59.71 -6.57
C GLN A 517 51.15 61.05 -7.26
N GLN A 518 52.42 61.41 -7.48
CA GLN A 518 52.75 62.63 -8.20
C GLN A 518 52.42 62.45 -9.69
N VAL A 519 51.67 63.40 -10.25
CA VAL A 519 51.23 63.41 -11.64
C VAL A 519 51.61 64.73 -12.30
N GLN A 520 51.91 64.69 -13.59
CA GLN A 520 52.14 65.88 -14.41
C GLN A 520 50.87 66.20 -15.20
N PHE A 521 50.44 67.47 -15.18
CA PHE A 521 49.25 67.93 -15.89
C PHE A 521 49.64 68.40 -17.30
N ASN A 522 49.11 67.75 -18.34
CA ASN A 522 49.35 68.16 -19.72
C ASN A 522 48.00 68.29 -20.47
N PRO A 523 47.51 69.52 -20.75
CA PRO A 523 48.12 70.83 -20.47
C PRO A 523 48.09 71.23 -18.97
N PRO A 524 48.90 72.22 -18.54
CA PRO A 524 48.90 72.73 -17.16
C PRO A 524 47.54 73.26 -16.73
N VAL A 525 47.17 73.06 -15.47
CA VAL A 525 45.84 73.38 -14.96
C VAL A 525 45.85 74.79 -14.38
N ILE A 526 44.91 75.63 -14.84
CA ILE A 526 44.71 76.99 -14.34
C ILE A 526 43.54 76.98 -13.36
N THR A 527 43.76 77.37 -12.11
CA THR A 527 42.70 77.45 -11.10
C THR A 527 41.80 78.67 -11.31
N SER A 528 40.65 78.73 -10.63
CA SER A 528 39.72 79.86 -10.65
C SER A 528 40.33 81.20 -10.19
N ILE A 529 41.49 81.15 -9.53
CA ILE A 529 42.26 82.29 -9.03
C ILE A 529 43.44 82.64 -9.98
N GLY A 530 43.61 81.91 -11.09
CA GLY A 530 44.64 82.17 -12.11
C GLY A 530 46.01 81.55 -11.83
N THR A 531 46.14 80.70 -10.82
CA THR A 531 47.39 79.97 -10.52
C THR A 531 47.55 78.78 -11.46
N VAL A 532 48.76 78.58 -12.00
CA VAL A 532 49.06 77.51 -12.97
C VAL A 532 49.85 76.39 -12.28
N TYR A 533 49.31 75.17 -12.31
CA TYR A 533 49.98 73.97 -11.81
C TYR A 533 50.39 73.04 -12.96
N ASP A 534 51.69 72.73 -13.04
CA ASP A 534 52.26 71.78 -14.02
C ASP A 534 52.42 70.37 -13.42
N THR A 535 52.53 70.28 -12.09
CA THR A 535 52.56 69.01 -11.36
C THR A 535 51.59 69.06 -10.18
N GLY A 536 51.10 67.90 -9.76
CA GLY A 536 50.23 67.75 -8.60
C GLY A 536 50.23 66.33 -8.07
N PHE A 537 49.30 66.03 -7.16
CA PHE A 537 49.11 64.70 -6.61
C PHE A 537 47.73 64.17 -6.97
N GLU A 538 47.63 62.90 -7.38
CA GLU A 538 46.37 62.19 -7.58
C GLU A 538 46.13 61.23 -6.41
N GLN A 539 44.87 61.17 -5.96
CA GLN A 539 44.39 60.14 -5.06
C GLN A 539 43.13 59.51 -5.63
N THR A 540 43.14 58.18 -5.74
CA THR A 540 41.96 57.40 -6.15
C THR A 540 41.36 56.70 -4.94
N THR A 541 40.07 56.97 -4.69
CA THR A 541 39.23 56.21 -3.76
C THR A 541 38.30 55.32 -4.57
N SER A 542 38.38 54.00 -4.37
CA SER A 542 37.49 53.02 -5.01
C SER A 542 36.61 52.35 -3.97
N SER A 543 35.31 52.39 -4.17
CA SER A 543 34.31 51.68 -3.38
C SER A 543 33.61 50.65 -4.25
N THR A 544 33.68 49.38 -3.86
CA THR A 544 33.04 48.27 -4.57
C THR A 544 31.94 47.67 -3.71
N LYS A 545 30.72 47.67 -4.22
CA LYS A 545 29.56 47.02 -3.61
C LYS A 545 29.15 45.82 -4.45
N THR A 546 29.14 44.64 -3.83
CA THR A 546 28.72 43.39 -4.48
C THR A 546 27.44 42.87 -3.84
N THR A 547 26.42 42.61 -4.65
CA THR A 547 25.15 42.02 -4.21
C THR A 547 24.88 40.73 -4.99
N ARG A 548 24.70 39.62 -4.27
CA ARG A 548 24.44 38.28 -4.83
C ARG A 548 23.12 37.74 -4.29
N LYS A 549 22.30 37.23 -5.21
CA LYS A 549 21.11 36.43 -4.91
C LYS A 549 21.36 35.00 -5.36
N LEU A 550 21.35 34.07 -4.41
CA LEU A 550 21.75 32.68 -4.60
C LEU A 550 20.57 31.75 -4.31
N ALA A 551 20.46 30.69 -5.11
CA ALA A 551 19.62 29.53 -4.80
C ALA A 551 20.54 28.38 -4.38
N ASP A 552 20.39 27.91 -3.14
CA ASP A 552 21.22 26.85 -2.58
C ASP A 552 20.39 25.57 -2.45
N VAL A 553 20.94 24.44 -2.90
CA VAL A 553 20.28 23.13 -2.88
C VAL A 553 21.16 22.13 -2.15
N VAL A 554 20.58 21.46 -1.15
CA VAL A 554 21.15 20.29 -0.48
C VAL A 554 20.27 19.09 -0.88
N PRO A 555 20.62 18.33 -1.93
CA PRO A 555 19.76 17.27 -2.42
C PRO A 555 19.64 16.12 -1.42
N ILE A 556 20.73 15.80 -0.72
CA ILE A 556 20.74 14.78 0.31
C ILE A 556 21.81 15.10 1.36
N SER A 557 21.41 15.13 2.63
CA SER A 557 22.32 15.23 3.77
C SER A 557 22.10 14.07 4.72
N LEU A 558 23.20 13.52 5.25
CA LEU A 558 23.18 12.48 6.26
C LEU A 558 23.09 13.14 7.63
N ARG A 559 22.07 12.78 8.41
CA ARG A 559 21.83 13.31 9.75
C ARG A 559 21.82 12.19 10.78
N TYR A 560 22.33 12.49 11.98
CA TYR A 560 22.29 11.59 13.12
C TYR A 560 21.86 12.32 14.39
N ASN A 561 20.73 11.92 14.97
CA ASN A 561 20.28 12.41 16.28
C ASN A 561 20.94 11.59 17.40
N ILE A 562 21.88 12.19 18.13
CA ILE A 562 22.55 11.57 19.28
C ILE A 562 21.53 11.29 20.39
N ASN A 563 20.66 12.27 20.66
CA ASN A 563 19.56 12.15 21.60
C ASN A 563 18.33 12.93 21.09
N ASN A 564 17.40 13.31 21.96
CA ASN A 564 16.23 14.11 21.58
C ASN A 564 16.58 15.59 21.28
N TYR A 565 17.75 16.04 21.74
CA TYR A 565 18.13 17.45 21.83
C TYR A 565 19.31 17.87 20.94
N ILE A 566 20.13 16.91 20.52
CA ILE A 566 21.36 17.14 19.77
C ILE A 566 21.35 16.27 18.52
N GLY A 567 21.57 16.90 17.38
CA GLY A 567 21.75 16.26 16.09
C GLY A 567 23.01 16.75 15.40
N ILE A 568 23.63 15.89 14.62
CA ILE A 568 24.77 16.23 13.75
C ILE A 568 24.40 15.94 12.30
N GLY A 569 25.00 16.69 11.37
CA GLY A 569 24.72 16.55 9.96
C GLY A 569 25.92 16.79 9.08
N VAL A 570 25.96 16.11 7.94
CA VAL A 570 26.95 16.33 6.89
C VAL A 570 26.30 16.18 5.53
N GLY A 571 26.70 16.99 4.56
CA GLY A 571 26.21 16.85 3.20
C GLY A 571 26.83 17.82 2.20
N PRO A 572 26.66 17.57 0.89
CA PRO A 572 26.98 18.51 -0.16
C PRO A 572 25.91 19.60 -0.30
N GLN A 573 26.33 20.79 -0.68
CA GLN A 573 25.48 21.89 -1.14
C GLN A 573 25.92 22.33 -2.54
N PHE A 574 24.92 22.68 -3.36
CA PHE A 574 25.08 23.26 -4.67
C PHE A 574 24.45 24.66 -4.68
N SER A 575 25.24 25.67 -5.00
CA SER A 575 24.80 27.07 -4.99
C SER A 575 24.80 27.62 -6.41
N VAL A 576 23.70 28.24 -6.81
CA VAL A 576 23.52 28.81 -8.15
C VAL A 576 23.21 30.29 -8.04
N SER A 577 23.97 31.13 -8.76
CA SER A 577 23.73 32.57 -8.81
C SER A 577 22.53 32.91 -9.69
N LEU A 578 21.50 33.52 -9.09
CA LEU A 578 20.32 34.03 -9.80
C LEU A 578 20.58 35.43 -10.36
N ASN A 579 21.24 36.27 -9.58
CA ASN A 579 21.63 37.61 -9.99
C ASN A 579 22.84 38.03 -9.17
N ASN A 580 23.84 38.60 -9.84
CA ASN A 580 25.01 39.15 -9.21
C ASN A 580 25.32 40.52 -9.83
N THR A 581 25.25 41.54 -8.99
CA THR A 581 25.47 42.94 -9.35
C THR A 581 26.71 43.43 -8.62
N THR A 582 27.68 43.94 -9.36
CA THR A 582 28.87 44.61 -8.83
C THR A 582 28.82 46.06 -9.25
N GLU A 583 28.88 46.96 -8.27
CA GLU A 583 28.87 48.40 -8.46
C GLU A 583 30.20 48.95 -7.96
N ILE A 584 30.97 49.56 -8.85
CA ILE A 584 32.28 50.15 -8.56
C ILE A 584 32.14 51.65 -8.71
N ASN A 585 32.29 52.37 -7.61
CA ASN A 585 32.37 53.83 -7.58
C ASN A 585 33.83 54.22 -7.38
N GLN A 586 34.42 54.89 -8.37
CA GLN A 586 35.77 55.43 -8.29
C GLN A 586 35.72 56.95 -8.32
N THR A 587 36.30 57.56 -7.30
CA THR A 587 36.49 59.01 -7.19
C THR A 587 37.99 59.28 -7.27
N LYS A 588 38.40 59.99 -8.33
CA LYS A 588 39.75 60.51 -8.51
C LYS A 588 39.78 61.99 -8.11
N ARG A 589 40.63 62.33 -7.16
CA ARG A 589 40.85 63.69 -6.67
C ARG A 589 42.27 64.12 -6.97
N TYR A 590 42.45 65.39 -7.30
CA TYR A 590 43.74 65.99 -7.60
C TYR A 590 44.04 67.09 -6.59
N TYR A 591 45.30 67.17 -6.18
CA TYR A 591 45.76 68.10 -5.15
C TYR A 591 46.93 68.93 -5.68
N ALA A 592 46.93 70.22 -5.34
CA ALA A 592 48.05 71.11 -5.62
C ALA A 592 49.28 70.72 -4.78
N PRO A 593 50.51 70.88 -5.28
CA PRO A 593 51.72 70.66 -4.48
C PRO A 593 51.92 71.80 -3.46
N ASP A 594 52.06 71.45 -2.19
CA ASP A 594 52.52 72.36 -1.13
C ASP A 594 54.05 72.41 -1.13
N PHE A 595 54.60 73.53 -1.60
CA PHE A 595 56.04 73.77 -1.69
C PHE A 595 56.67 74.23 -0.37
N ASN A 596 55.89 74.41 0.70
CA ASN A 596 56.43 74.74 2.02
C ASN A 596 57.15 73.55 2.70
N GLN A 597 57.02 72.34 2.14
CA GLN A 597 57.67 71.12 2.60
C GLN A 597 58.57 70.54 1.48
N ASN A 598 59.74 70.00 1.84
CA ASN A 598 60.68 69.40 0.87
C ASN A 598 60.93 67.91 1.22
N PRO A 599 60.51 66.94 0.38
CA PRO A 599 59.83 67.10 -0.91
C PRO A 599 58.39 67.63 -0.79
N PRO A 600 57.83 68.25 -1.85
CA PRO A 600 56.47 68.78 -1.85
C PRO A 600 55.45 67.71 -1.45
N ARG A 601 54.42 68.10 -0.70
CA ARG A 601 53.31 67.20 -0.30
C ARG A 601 52.00 67.64 -0.94
N ALA A 602 50.98 66.79 -0.88
CA ALA A 602 49.64 67.14 -1.33
C ALA A 602 49.06 68.26 -0.43
N GLY A 603 48.72 69.40 -1.05
CA GLY A 603 48.09 70.57 -0.46
C GLY A 603 46.57 70.59 -0.69
N GLU A 604 46.02 71.72 -1.11
CA GLU A 604 44.56 71.87 -1.34
C GLU A 604 44.04 71.08 -2.56
N GLU A 605 42.80 70.61 -2.47
CA GLU A 605 42.12 69.88 -3.55
C GLU A 605 41.77 70.82 -4.70
N ILE A 606 42.09 70.41 -5.93
CA ILE A 606 41.69 71.09 -7.15
C ILE A 606 40.33 70.51 -7.56
N GLU A 607 39.25 71.05 -7.00
CA GLU A 607 37.89 70.52 -7.18
C GLU A 607 37.46 70.42 -8.65
N SER A 608 37.95 71.31 -9.53
CA SER A 608 37.63 71.32 -10.96
C SER A 608 38.10 70.09 -11.73
N LEU A 609 39.08 69.35 -11.20
CA LEU A 609 39.61 68.14 -11.82
C LEU A 609 39.02 66.86 -11.22
N ARG A 610 38.15 66.96 -10.23
CA ARG A 610 37.54 65.79 -9.59
C ARG A 610 36.77 64.98 -10.64
N ASN A 611 37.08 63.69 -10.70
CA ASN A 611 36.44 62.77 -11.62
C ASN A 611 35.78 61.64 -10.84
N ASP A 612 34.45 61.61 -10.86
CA ASP A 612 33.63 60.56 -10.27
C ASP A 612 33.12 59.64 -11.39
N SER A 613 33.38 58.34 -11.25
CA SER A 613 32.91 57.33 -12.20
C SER A 613 32.21 56.20 -11.46
N THR A 614 31.07 55.79 -12.00
CA THR A 614 30.31 54.65 -11.49
C THR A 614 30.16 53.62 -12.60
N GLN A 615 30.66 52.42 -12.35
CA GLN A 615 30.50 51.28 -13.25
C GLN A 615 29.66 50.20 -12.57
N LYS A 616 28.55 49.84 -13.20
CA LYS A 616 27.67 48.77 -12.74
C LYS A 616 27.73 47.59 -13.70
N THR A 617 28.21 46.46 -13.22
CA THR A 617 28.24 45.21 -13.98
C THR A 617 27.21 44.25 -13.39
N THR A 618 26.32 43.74 -14.24
CA THR A 618 25.36 42.70 -13.86
C THR A 618 25.68 41.45 -14.66
N THR A 619 25.90 40.33 -13.97
CA THR A 619 26.12 39.01 -14.57
C THR A 619 24.79 38.28 -14.71
N LYS A 620 24.64 37.45 -15.76
CA LYS A 620 23.35 36.78 -16.03
C LYS A 620 23.08 35.68 -15.00
N ALA A 621 21.80 35.33 -14.86
CA ALA A 621 21.37 34.20 -14.06
C ALA A 621 22.02 32.89 -14.57
N PHE A 622 22.37 31.99 -13.66
CA PHE A 622 22.90 30.64 -13.93
C PHE A 622 24.31 30.55 -14.53
N GLU A 623 25.08 31.64 -14.60
CA GLU A 623 26.43 31.60 -15.18
C GLU A 623 27.46 30.84 -14.34
N LYS A 624 27.29 30.81 -13.00
CA LYS A 624 28.23 30.16 -12.08
C LYS A 624 27.52 29.26 -11.08
N MET A 625 28.00 28.02 -10.98
CA MET A 625 27.58 27.02 -10.01
C MET A 625 28.73 26.74 -9.04
N GLN A 626 28.47 26.82 -7.75
CA GLN A 626 29.44 26.54 -6.69
C GLN A 626 29.07 25.26 -5.94
N THR A 627 30.10 24.55 -5.49
CA THR A 627 29.96 23.30 -4.74
C THR A 627 30.63 23.45 -3.38
N SER A 628 29.93 23.03 -2.33
CA SER A 628 30.44 23.06 -0.96
C SER A 628 30.09 21.79 -0.22
N LEU A 629 30.90 21.46 0.78
CA LEU A 629 30.59 20.42 1.76
C LEU A 629 30.32 21.11 3.09
N PHE A 630 29.27 20.69 3.80
CA PHE A 630 28.97 21.21 5.12
C PHE A 630 29.01 20.15 6.20
N ALA A 631 29.32 20.59 7.41
CA ALA A 631 29.10 19.85 8.64
C ALA A 631 28.35 20.76 9.63
N ASP A 632 27.33 20.22 10.30
CA ASP A 632 26.54 21.00 11.26
C ASP A 632 26.21 20.24 12.55
N VAL A 633 25.91 21.03 13.58
CA VAL A 633 25.37 20.58 14.85
C VAL A 633 24.10 21.37 15.14
N THR A 634 23.04 20.66 15.51
CA THR A 634 21.71 21.20 15.84
C THR A 634 21.42 20.93 17.32
N PHE A 635 20.94 21.95 18.02
CA PHE A 635 20.57 21.95 19.43
C PHE A 635 19.07 22.31 19.60
N GLY A 636 18.40 21.73 20.60
CA GLY A 636 16.96 21.92 20.83
C GLY A 636 16.16 20.70 20.38
N PHE A 637 14.86 20.81 20.11
CA PHE A 637 14.03 19.65 19.78
C PHE A 637 14.31 19.10 18.37
N ALA A 638 15.43 18.40 18.20
CA ALA A 638 15.99 17.99 16.90
C ALA A 638 15.05 17.13 16.02
N ARG A 639 14.00 16.55 16.62
CA ARG A 639 13.03 15.68 15.92
C ARG A 639 11.81 16.39 15.33
N ILE A 640 11.32 17.49 15.92
CA ILE A 640 10.03 18.14 15.58
C ILE A 640 10.11 19.68 15.77
N GLY A 641 11.31 20.23 15.99
CA GLY A 641 11.50 21.64 16.30
C GLY A 641 10.80 22.12 17.59
N PRO A 642 11.04 23.36 18.00
CA PRO A 642 12.04 24.28 17.44
C PRO A 642 13.47 23.87 17.82
N SER A 643 14.44 24.22 16.97
CA SER A 643 15.86 23.97 17.19
C SER A 643 16.72 25.03 16.52
N VAL A 644 17.93 25.22 17.03
CA VAL A 644 18.95 26.13 16.48
C VAL A 644 20.19 25.32 16.10
N GLY A 645 21.02 25.82 15.20
CA GLY A 645 22.23 25.10 14.85
C GLY A 645 23.30 25.97 14.25
N ILE A 646 24.49 25.39 14.21
CA ILE A 646 25.71 25.99 13.69
C ILE A 646 26.21 25.05 12.60
N ARG A 647 26.45 25.59 11.42
CA ARG A 647 26.93 24.87 10.24
C ARG A 647 28.19 25.53 9.71
N TYR A 648 29.19 24.72 9.38
CA TYR A 648 30.38 25.17 8.68
C TYR A 648 30.33 24.72 7.23
N TYR A 649 30.67 25.61 6.30
CA TYR A 649 30.81 25.31 4.88
C TYR A 649 32.26 25.35 4.45
N ALA A 650 32.73 24.23 3.89
CA ALA A 650 34.00 24.11 3.20
C ALA A 650 33.76 24.20 1.68
N ASN A 651 34.20 25.29 1.06
CA ASN A 651 34.09 25.52 -0.38
C ASN A 651 35.30 24.96 -1.12
N PHE A 652 35.07 24.38 -2.31
CA PHE A 652 36.15 23.85 -3.16
C PHE A 652 36.82 24.92 -4.04
N GLU A 653 36.16 26.07 -4.23
CA GLU A 653 36.77 27.28 -4.81
C GLU A 653 37.42 28.10 -3.68
N LYS A 654 38.60 28.69 -3.94
CA LYS A 654 39.36 29.45 -2.93
C LYS A 654 38.53 30.60 -2.32
N ASP A 655 38.72 30.82 -1.01
CA ASP A 655 38.36 32.01 -0.22
C ASP A 655 36.87 32.30 0.04
N PHE A 656 36.04 31.26 0.21
CA PHE A 656 34.63 31.42 0.60
C PHE A 656 34.16 30.49 1.73
N ASN A 657 35.03 30.08 2.65
CA ASN A 657 34.55 29.33 3.82
C ASN A 657 33.73 30.25 4.74
N TYR A 658 32.59 29.77 5.23
CA TYR A 658 31.71 30.56 6.07
C TYR A 658 30.99 29.73 7.12
N TRP A 659 30.62 30.40 8.22
CA TRP A 659 29.80 29.85 9.27
C TRP A 659 28.34 30.26 9.06
N GLN A 660 27.41 29.34 9.24
CA GLN A 660 25.98 29.58 9.17
C GLN A 660 25.35 29.30 10.53
N PHE A 661 24.68 30.31 11.06
CA PHE A 661 23.86 30.20 12.27
C PHE A 661 22.40 30.19 11.87
N TYR A 662 21.64 29.20 12.35
CA TYR A 662 20.28 29.00 11.87
C TYR A 662 19.29 28.61 12.97
N ALA A 663 18.04 28.98 12.74
CA ALA A 663 16.87 28.43 13.42
C ALA A 663 16.10 27.54 12.44
N ILE A 664 15.62 26.40 12.93
CA ILE A 664 14.83 25.45 12.15
C ILE A 664 13.65 24.93 12.97
N TRP A 665 12.48 24.91 12.34
CA TRP A 665 11.27 24.30 12.86
C TRP A 665 10.80 23.21 11.91
N LYS A 666 10.72 21.96 12.38
CA LYS A 666 10.25 20.80 11.62
C LYS A 666 8.81 20.44 11.99
N PHE A 667 7.89 20.29 11.04
CA PHE A 667 6.47 20.00 11.29
C PHE A 667 6.11 18.51 11.27
#